data_AF-A0A915WSG2-F1
#
_entry.id   AF-A0A915WSG2-F1
#
_cell.length_a   1.000
_cell.length_b   1.000
_cell.length_c   1.000
_cell.angle_alpha   90.00
_cell.angle_beta   90.00
_cell.angle_gamma   90.00
#
_symmetry.space_group_name_H-M   'P 1'
#
loop_
_entity.id
_entity.type
_entity.pdbx_description
1 polymer ?
#
loop_
_entity_poly.entity_id
_entity_poly.type
_entity_poly.pdbx_seq_one_letter_code
_entity_poly.pdbx_strand_id
1 'polypeptide(L)'
;MRLQGESLAVIILFIIGAISAFMLYNILRPNYNSLTPTGESIANSLSINFQLLNYYITNNTLFVYVKPSEPVNASQVFAIVNNNSALVYPYNSNNDIVNPNQNQLLLIVDNLSQTSLDQNGNYKITIGLSNDIIGIFSIKYESNPLQKFFHPIIENNITNIINNVTTNVNNYYELILYNTQSIPTPAPFQQDIAICNGSTSLVQNPYFSIVGNASSTGSTSASVTLPTGANIYLCNGGDGNGALSSYSWTAQETTQNTYASLGYQSSNVCSDSSGSTDIVVGGVAINTNEYENFVGTTFNGVNSFSYTYNVTNTSNVVISVACGWYACTSVTLPSGCQKLFDTIGGDTYETTVMGVCYNQTAGSYTVSGSLNGGGYVSVGIYEFSTIPPRLNTSLSYVNNITLYNEINSNGSNVYFFSNPSNPTGSLLYSWYEGQENTNGVSCDIWWVNISNGIPANSNITIYMDIGNTSTNYYSQYYPYVGVSYNVLGTFNYDNGNYVFNYYEKWGNLSSLPVGWNNLDSVSVSFSQNYTSFVQTSSNNYWYGLYYPLSNSNLQNRPLLLLSYYYSYPNGNTNYFGITSQTPVVSNTNYYTYYVTQTSPGYYNSLLYVSSGTATDTIGYLVYVPGSITGSYFNLYWTAVASYPPNGVMPEVFIQ
;
A
#
# COMPACT_ATOMS: atom_id res chain seq x y z
N MET A 1 40.34 64.62 -65.54
CA MET A 1 40.52 63.15 -65.47
C MET A 1 40.87 62.61 -64.09
N ARG A 2 41.61 63.34 -63.21
CA ARG A 2 42.00 62.82 -61.88
C ARG A 2 40.84 62.63 -60.88
N LEU A 3 39.84 63.52 -60.89
CA LEU A 3 38.66 63.45 -60.00
C LEU A 3 37.68 62.29 -60.31
N GLN A 4 37.57 61.83 -61.56
CA GLN A 4 36.71 60.69 -61.90
C GLN A 4 37.32 59.35 -61.47
N GLY A 5 38.66 59.25 -61.43
CA GLY A 5 39.35 58.05 -60.93
C GLY A 5 39.21 57.89 -59.41
N GLU A 6 39.23 59.00 -58.66
CA GLU A 6 39.07 58.97 -57.20
C GLU A 6 37.63 58.62 -56.80
N SER A 7 36.61 59.13 -57.49
CA SER A 7 35.22 58.74 -57.23
C SER A 7 34.96 57.27 -57.56
N LEU A 8 35.54 56.76 -58.65
CA LEU A 8 35.42 55.34 -59.02
C LEU A 8 36.14 54.44 -58.00
N ALA A 9 37.31 54.85 -57.52
CA ALA A 9 38.04 54.13 -56.48
C ALA A 9 37.27 54.06 -55.17
N VAL A 10 36.61 55.15 -54.76
CA VAL A 10 35.78 55.18 -53.55
C VAL A 10 34.56 54.27 -53.69
N ILE A 11 33.90 54.25 -54.84
CA ILE A 11 32.75 53.37 -55.09
C ILE A 11 33.18 51.90 -55.08
N ILE A 12 34.32 51.58 -55.70
CA ILE A 12 34.87 50.22 -55.69
C ILE A 12 35.24 49.79 -54.25
N LEU A 13 35.85 50.67 -53.46
CA LEU A 13 36.14 50.41 -52.05
C LEU A 13 34.87 50.19 -51.22
N PHE A 14 33.80 50.95 -51.48
CA PHE A 14 32.51 50.76 -50.81
C PHE A 14 31.85 49.43 -51.17
N ILE A 15 31.90 49.03 -52.45
CA ILE A 15 31.36 47.76 -52.92
C ILE A 15 32.17 46.59 -52.34
N ILE A 16 33.51 46.68 -52.35
CA ILE A 16 34.37 45.67 -51.73
C ILE A 16 34.12 45.60 -50.23
N GLY A 17 33.95 46.73 -49.54
CA GLY A 17 33.61 46.78 -48.11
C GLY A 17 32.27 46.12 -47.80
N ALA A 18 31.24 46.39 -48.62
CA ALA A 18 29.93 45.77 -48.47
C ALA A 18 29.94 44.26 -48.74
N ILE A 19 30.66 43.81 -49.77
CA ILE A 19 30.82 42.38 -50.08
C ILE A 19 31.62 41.68 -48.97
N SER A 20 32.67 42.33 -48.45
CA SER A 20 33.46 41.80 -47.34
C SER A 20 32.64 41.67 -46.06
N ALA A 21 31.80 42.67 -45.75
CA ALA A 21 30.89 42.63 -44.61
C ALA A 21 29.80 41.56 -44.78
N PHE A 22 29.27 41.36 -46.00
CA PHE A 22 28.28 40.34 -46.31
C PHE A 22 28.88 38.92 -46.23
N MET A 23 30.11 38.73 -46.74
CA MET A 23 30.83 37.46 -46.58
C MET A 23 31.18 37.20 -45.12
N LEU A 24 31.63 38.21 -44.37
CA LEU A 24 31.91 38.08 -42.94
C LEU A 24 30.63 37.75 -42.15
N TYR A 25 29.49 38.37 -42.49
CA TYR A 25 28.20 38.05 -41.91
C TYR A 25 27.77 36.60 -42.23
N ASN A 26 27.97 36.13 -43.47
CA ASN A 26 27.63 34.75 -43.85
C ASN A 26 28.64 33.70 -43.36
N ILE A 27 29.86 34.09 -42.97
CA ILE A 27 30.81 33.21 -42.27
C ILE A 27 30.51 33.20 -40.77
N LEU A 28 30.16 34.34 -40.17
CA LEU A 28 29.86 34.45 -38.75
C LEU A 28 28.47 33.94 -38.39
N ARG A 29 27.47 34.04 -39.26
CA ARG A 29 26.09 33.63 -38.95
C ARG A 29 25.89 32.11 -38.76
N PRO A 30 26.48 31.22 -39.59
CA PRO A 30 26.48 29.79 -39.31
C PRO A 30 27.33 29.48 -38.07
N ASN A 31 28.41 30.25 -37.88
CA ASN A 31 29.32 30.06 -36.77
C ASN A 31 28.86 30.68 -35.45
N TYR A 32 27.86 31.56 -35.43
CA TYR A 32 27.30 32.07 -34.18
C TYR A 32 26.50 30.97 -33.45
N ASN A 33 26.00 29.99 -34.19
CA ASN A 33 25.41 28.77 -33.63
C ASN A 33 26.44 27.67 -33.35
N SER A 34 27.72 27.84 -33.74
CA SER A 34 28.80 26.85 -33.49
C SER A 34 29.97 27.38 -32.64
N LEU A 35 30.05 28.70 -32.40
CA LEU A 35 31.13 29.40 -31.68
C LEU A 35 30.63 30.28 -30.52
N THR A 36 29.34 30.33 -30.21
CA THR A 36 29.01 30.30 -28.79
C THR A 36 29.35 28.89 -28.32
N PRO A 37 30.41 28.67 -27.53
CA PRO A 37 30.35 27.51 -26.67
C PRO A 37 29.10 27.79 -25.82
N THR A 38 28.05 27.02 -26.03
CA THR A 38 27.30 26.56 -24.86
C THR A 38 28.34 25.83 -24.02
N GLY A 39 29.09 26.61 -23.24
CA GLY A 39 29.77 26.18 -22.03
C GLY A 39 28.76 25.78 -20.96
N GLU A 40 27.48 25.81 -21.30
CA GLU A 40 26.58 24.72 -20.97
C GLU A 40 26.91 23.49 -21.82
N SER A 41 27.95 22.76 -21.43
CA SER A 41 27.64 21.39 -21.06
C SER A 41 26.60 21.54 -19.95
N ILE A 42 25.32 21.66 -20.34
CA ILE A 42 24.29 21.16 -19.45
C ILE A 42 24.74 19.71 -19.36
N ALA A 43 25.35 19.37 -18.23
CA ALA A 43 25.14 18.09 -17.64
C ALA A 43 23.62 17.96 -17.48
N ASN A 44 22.93 17.76 -18.60
CA ASN A 44 21.80 16.89 -18.64
C ASN A 44 22.45 15.54 -18.40
N SER A 45 22.82 15.28 -17.15
CA SER A 45 22.65 13.96 -16.57
C SER A 45 21.15 13.71 -16.59
N LEU A 46 20.60 13.53 -17.79
CA LEU A 46 19.46 12.67 -17.95
C LEU A 46 20.01 11.32 -17.50
N SER A 47 19.71 10.96 -16.26
CA SER A 47 20.00 9.63 -15.74
C SER A 47 19.15 8.66 -16.53
N ILE A 48 19.67 8.21 -17.68
CA ILE A 48 19.06 7.11 -18.41
C ILE A 48 19.17 5.91 -17.48
N ASN A 49 18.12 5.56 -16.76
CA ASN A 49 18.06 4.33 -15.98
C ASN A 49 17.46 3.21 -16.83
N PHE A 50 17.88 1.97 -16.59
CA PHE A 50 17.24 0.78 -17.14
C PHE A 50 16.39 0.12 -16.06
N GLN A 51 15.12 -0.13 -16.35
CA GLN A 51 14.23 -0.91 -15.50
C GLN A 51 14.23 -2.37 -15.97
N LEU A 52 14.51 -3.31 -15.06
CA LEU A 52 14.29 -4.73 -15.31
C LEU A 52 12.78 -5.01 -15.31
N LEU A 53 12.24 -5.49 -16.44
CA LEU A 53 10.82 -5.82 -16.56
C LEU A 53 10.54 -7.28 -16.25
N ASN A 54 11.34 -8.19 -16.81
CA ASN A 54 11.17 -9.62 -16.63
C ASN A 54 12.46 -10.36 -17.06
N TYR A 55 12.60 -11.62 -16.68
CA TYR A 55 13.62 -12.51 -17.21
C TYR A 55 13.21 -13.97 -17.04
N TYR A 56 13.73 -14.84 -17.90
CA TYR A 56 13.60 -16.28 -17.74
C TYR A 56 14.80 -17.00 -18.38
N ILE A 57 15.00 -18.25 -17.98
CA ILE A 57 16.03 -19.11 -18.57
C ILE A 57 15.34 -20.33 -19.17
N THR A 58 15.60 -20.60 -20.44
CA THR A 58 15.15 -21.84 -21.10
C THR A 58 16.28 -22.37 -21.97
N ASN A 59 16.46 -23.69 -22.02
CA ASN A 59 17.49 -24.34 -22.86
C ASN A 59 18.89 -23.72 -22.74
N ASN A 60 19.38 -23.50 -21.51
CA ASN A 60 20.66 -22.85 -21.21
C ASN A 60 20.85 -21.44 -21.79
N THR A 61 19.77 -20.77 -22.17
CA THR A 61 19.79 -19.38 -22.64
C THR A 61 19.04 -18.50 -21.66
N LEU A 62 19.66 -17.41 -21.25
CA LEU A 62 19.08 -16.37 -20.41
C LEU A 62 18.43 -15.30 -21.31
N PHE A 63 17.18 -14.97 -21.03
CA PHE A 63 16.43 -13.89 -21.67
C PHE A 63 16.06 -12.86 -20.62
N VAL A 64 16.43 -11.59 -20.84
CA VAL A 64 16.22 -10.51 -19.88
C VAL A 64 15.60 -9.32 -20.60
N TYR A 65 14.44 -8.90 -20.13
CA TYR A 65 13.65 -7.81 -20.70
C TYR A 65 13.87 -6.55 -19.88
N VAL A 66 14.39 -5.50 -20.51
CA VAL A 66 14.66 -4.23 -19.87
C VAL A 66 14.02 -3.07 -20.62
N LYS A 67 13.63 -2.03 -19.88
CA LYS A 67 13.07 -0.79 -20.43
C LYS A 67 13.96 0.38 -20.02
N PRO A 68 14.55 1.11 -20.97
CA PRO A 68 15.22 2.36 -20.66
C PRO A 68 14.19 3.43 -20.30
N SER A 69 14.54 4.33 -19.38
CA SER A 69 13.72 5.48 -18.96
C SER A 69 13.46 6.48 -20.09
N GLU A 70 14.36 6.54 -21.08
CA GLU A 70 14.21 7.29 -22.32
C GLU A 70 14.61 6.42 -23.53
N PRO A 71 14.11 6.69 -24.75
CA PRO A 71 14.45 5.88 -25.92
C PRO A 71 15.97 5.86 -26.21
N VAL A 72 16.57 4.66 -26.25
CA VAL A 72 17.99 4.46 -26.60
C VAL A 72 18.14 3.61 -27.85
N ASN A 73 19.16 3.90 -28.65
CA ASN A 73 19.49 3.07 -29.80
C ASN A 73 20.16 1.77 -29.32
N ALA A 74 19.53 0.63 -29.60
CA ALA A 74 20.01 -0.68 -29.18
C ALA A 74 21.46 -0.98 -29.65
N SER A 75 21.91 -0.43 -30.77
CA SER A 75 23.28 -0.62 -31.25
C SER A 75 24.35 0.10 -30.42
N GLN A 76 23.94 1.00 -29.52
CA GLN A 76 24.82 1.74 -28.60
C GLN A 76 24.80 1.14 -27.19
N VAL A 77 23.91 0.18 -26.93
CA VAL A 77 23.77 -0.50 -25.65
C VAL A 77 24.67 -1.73 -25.64
N PHE A 78 25.46 -1.89 -24.59
CA PHE A 78 26.17 -3.13 -24.31
C PHE A 78 25.57 -3.80 -23.07
N ALA A 79 25.61 -5.13 -23.06
CA ALA A 79 25.23 -5.93 -21.91
C ALA A 79 26.30 -6.98 -21.62
N ILE A 80 26.58 -7.21 -20.34
CA ILE A 80 27.55 -8.20 -19.85
C ILE A 80 26.87 -9.04 -18.77
N VAL A 81 27.00 -10.36 -18.84
CA VAL A 81 26.51 -11.29 -17.82
C VAL A 81 27.70 -12.04 -17.24
N ASN A 82 28.00 -11.85 -15.94
CA ASN A 82 29.14 -12.47 -15.24
C ASN A 82 30.46 -12.46 -16.05
N ASN A 83 30.76 -11.32 -16.69
CA ASN A 83 31.93 -11.05 -17.55
C ASN A 83 31.88 -11.56 -19.00
N ASN A 84 30.77 -12.17 -19.44
CA ASN A 84 30.54 -12.51 -20.85
C ASN A 84 29.67 -11.47 -21.54
N SER A 85 30.05 -11.07 -22.77
CA SER A 85 29.24 -10.13 -23.56
C SER A 85 27.95 -10.81 -24.01
N ALA A 86 26.82 -10.18 -23.71
CA ALA A 86 25.50 -10.64 -24.10
C ALA A 86 24.98 -9.87 -25.32
N LEU A 87 24.07 -10.49 -26.07
CA LEU A 87 23.45 -9.87 -27.24
C LEU A 87 22.27 -9.00 -26.82
N VAL A 88 22.13 -7.82 -27.43
CA VAL A 88 21.03 -6.88 -27.16
C VAL A 88 20.17 -6.72 -28.41
N TYR A 89 18.87 -6.95 -28.27
CA TYR A 89 17.90 -6.80 -29.36
C TYR A 89 16.80 -5.82 -28.97
N PRO A 90 16.42 -4.89 -29.85
CA PRO A 90 15.18 -4.14 -29.70
C PRO A 90 13.96 -5.04 -29.93
N TYR A 91 12.94 -4.93 -29.08
CA TYR A 91 11.67 -5.65 -29.22
C TYR A 91 10.47 -4.74 -28.94
N ASN A 92 9.30 -5.09 -29.49
CA ASN A 92 8.05 -4.37 -29.28
C ASN A 92 7.14 -5.05 -28.22
N SER A 93 6.02 -4.42 -27.85
CA SER A 93 5.05 -4.97 -26.90
C SER A 93 4.37 -6.28 -27.33
N ASN A 94 4.58 -6.72 -28.58
CA ASN A 94 4.08 -7.98 -29.12
C ASN A 94 5.15 -9.08 -29.15
N ASN A 95 6.31 -8.86 -28.52
CA ASN A 95 7.47 -9.75 -28.47
C ASN A 95 8.19 -10.02 -29.81
N ASP A 96 7.96 -9.18 -30.83
CA ASP A 96 8.68 -9.25 -32.09
C ASP A 96 9.97 -8.40 -32.05
N ILE A 97 11.05 -8.89 -32.66
CA ILE A 97 12.29 -8.13 -32.86
C ILE A 97 12.05 -7.06 -33.94
N VAL A 98 12.28 -5.79 -33.62
CA VAL A 98 11.93 -4.63 -34.47
C VAL A 98 13.14 -3.75 -34.81
N ASN A 99 12.98 -2.77 -35.70
CA ASN A 99 14.07 -1.88 -36.14
C ASN A 99 14.34 -0.75 -35.11
N PRO A 100 15.60 -0.44 -34.71
CA PRO A 100 16.03 0.36 -33.54
C PRO A 100 15.41 1.73 -33.20
N ASN A 101 14.51 2.30 -34.01
CA ASN A 101 14.26 3.75 -34.01
C ASN A 101 12.90 4.23 -33.46
N GLN A 102 12.11 3.40 -32.75
CA GLN A 102 10.81 3.84 -32.17
C GLN A 102 10.46 3.14 -30.83
N ASN A 103 10.50 3.87 -29.70
CA ASN A 103 10.08 3.46 -28.34
C ASN A 103 10.32 1.98 -27.98
N GLN A 104 11.56 1.60 -27.66
CA GLN A 104 11.91 0.17 -27.65
C GLN A 104 12.31 -0.35 -26.28
N LEU A 105 11.59 -1.39 -25.89
CA LEU A 105 12.02 -2.34 -24.90
C LEU A 105 13.23 -3.10 -25.46
N LEU A 106 14.16 -3.52 -24.61
CA LEU A 106 15.35 -4.25 -25.01
C LEU A 106 15.37 -5.66 -24.42
N LEU A 107 15.75 -6.63 -25.24
CA LEU A 107 15.92 -8.01 -24.88
C LEU A 107 17.42 -8.34 -24.87
N ILE A 108 17.93 -8.72 -23.71
CA ILE A 108 19.29 -9.22 -23.55
C ILE A 108 19.24 -10.74 -23.57
N VAL A 109 20.12 -11.34 -24.38
CA VAL A 109 20.22 -12.79 -24.57
C VAL A 109 21.66 -13.23 -24.31
N ASP A 110 21.85 -14.14 -23.35
CA ASP A 110 23.14 -14.76 -23.07
C ASP A 110 23.07 -16.29 -23.07
N ASN A 111 24.14 -16.94 -23.52
CA ASN A 111 24.26 -18.40 -23.52
C ASN A 111 25.02 -18.88 -22.27
N LEU A 112 24.27 -19.43 -21.33
CA LEU A 112 24.78 -19.85 -20.02
C LEU A 112 25.67 -21.10 -20.08
N SER A 113 25.80 -21.77 -21.23
CA SER A 113 26.78 -22.86 -21.38
C SER A 113 28.24 -22.39 -21.25
N GLN A 114 28.48 -21.09 -21.39
CA GLN A 114 29.81 -20.47 -21.31
C GLN A 114 29.94 -19.47 -20.14
N THR A 115 28.86 -19.25 -19.38
CA THR A 115 28.79 -18.24 -18.31
C THR A 115 28.65 -18.94 -16.96
N SER A 116 29.69 -18.90 -16.12
CA SER A 116 29.65 -19.45 -14.77
C SER A 116 28.90 -18.54 -13.79
N LEU A 117 28.26 -19.12 -12.78
CA LEU A 117 27.68 -18.37 -11.65
C LEU A 117 28.77 -17.59 -10.89
N ASP A 118 28.38 -16.48 -10.26
CA ASP A 118 29.28 -15.72 -9.40
C ASP A 118 29.52 -16.42 -8.05
N GLN A 119 30.35 -15.82 -7.19
CA GLN A 119 30.72 -16.40 -5.88
C GLN A 119 29.53 -16.61 -4.93
N ASN A 120 28.40 -15.95 -5.20
CA ASN A 120 27.16 -16.04 -4.42
C ASN A 120 26.12 -16.96 -5.10
N GLY A 121 26.46 -17.60 -6.22
CA GLY A 121 25.56 -18.46 -6.98
C GLY A 121 24.59 -17.70 -7.88
N ASN A 122 24.92 -16.48 -8.31
CA ASN A 122 24.01 -15.59 -9.04
C ASN A 122 24.55 -15.21 -10.43
N TYR A 123 23.67 -14.71 -11.30
CA TYR A 123 24.02 -14.03 -12.55
C TYR A 123 23.92 -12.52 -12.37
N LYS A 124 25.05 -11.83 -12.44
CA LYS A 124 25.15 -10.38 -12.44
C LYS A 124 25.11 -9.87 -13.88
N ILE A 125 24.12 -9.05 -14.19
CA ILE A 125 23.96 -8.38 -15.48
C ILE A 125 24.42 -6.94 -15.32
N THR A 126 25.26 -6.49 -16.23
CA THR A 126 25.71 -5.10 -16.33
C THR A 126 25.26 -4.56 -17.69
N ILE A 127 24.56 -3.44 -17.70
CA ILE A 127 24.06 -2.77 -18.90
C ILE A 127 24.63 -1.36 -18.93
N GLY A 128 25.03 -0.93 -20.12
CA GLY A 128 25.60 0.39 -20.31
C GLY A 128 25.43 0.93 -21.71
N LEU A 129 25.79 2.19 -21.89
CA LEU A 129 25.82 2.86 -23.19
C LEU A 129 27.26 3.21 -23.52
N SER A 130 27.71 2.81 -24.72
CA SER A 130 29.09 2.96 -25.18
C SER A 130 30.12 2.37 -24.20
N ASN A 131 30.57 3.16 -23.21
CA ASN A 131 31.59 2.77 -22.23
C ASN A 131 31.15 2.98 -20.76
N ASP A 132 29.98 3.57 -20.52
CA ASP A 132 29.50 3.86 -19.17
C ASP A 132 28.56 2.76 -18.69
N ILE A 133 28.80 2.25 -17.48
CA ILE A 133 27.90 1.31 -16.80
C ILE A 133 26.77 2.12 -16.19
N ILE A 134 25.54 1.75 -16.55
CA ILE A 134 24.35 2.54 -16.24
C ILE A 134 23.35 1.73 -15.38
N GLY A 135 23.36 0.40 -15.49
CA GLY A 135 22.56 -0.47 -14.64
C GLY A 135 23.28 -1.76 -14.30
N ILE A 136 23.15 -2.22 -13.06
CA ILE A 136 23.63 -3.52 -12.60
C ILE A 136 22.48 -4.26 -11.94
N PHE A 137 22.21 -5.49 -12.37
CA PHE A 137 21.15 -6.34 -11.83
C PHE A 137 21.76 -7.65 -11.33
N SER A 138 21.41 -8.06 -10.12
CA SER A 138 21.79 -9.36 -9.58
C SER A 138 20.60 -10.31 -9.68
N ILE A 139 20.76 -11.41 -10.42
CA ILE A 139 19.74 -12.44 -10.60
C ILE A 139 20.17 -13.68 -9.81
N LYS A 140 19.36 -14.09 -8.84
CA LYS A 140 19.67 -15.25 -8.01
C LYS A 140 19.39 -16.55 -8.76
N TYR A 141 20.32 -17.50 -8.82
CA TYR A 141 20.05 -18.81 -9.44
C TYR A 141 19.46 -19.79 -8.41
N GLU A 142 18.14 -19.93 -8.36
CA GLU A 142 17.46 -20.99 -7.62
C GLU A 142 17.17 -22.20 -8.54
N SER A 143 17.77 -23.35 -8.23
CA SER A 143 17.54 -24.59 -8.99
C SER A 143 16.17 -25.17 -8.61
N ASN A 144 15.12 -24.84 -9.35
CA ASN A 144 13.81 -25.48 -9.23
C ASN A 144 13.50 -26.28 -10.52
N PRO A 145 13.30 -27.61 -10.47
CA PRO A 145 13.07 -28.44 -11.66
C PRO A 145 11.67 -28.29 -12.29
N LEU A 146 10.76 -27.52 -11.69
CA LEU A 146 9.42 -27.25 -12.21
C LEU A 146 9.14 -25.74 -12.13
N GLN A 147 9.22 -25.06 -13.29
CA GLN A 147 9.08 -23.61 -13.50
C GLN A 147 10.19 -22.74 -12.86
N LYS A 148 11.05 -22.18 -13.71
CA LYS A 148 12.06 -21.17 -13.35
C LYS A 148 11.42 -19.78 -13.25
N PHE A 149 10.78 -19.49 -12.12
CA PHE A 149 10.51 -18.12 -11.71
C PHE A 149 11.55 -17.71 -10.69
N PHE A 150 12.20 -16.58 -10.94
CA PHE A 150 13.18 -16.00 -10.05
C PHE A 150 12.63 -14.67 -9.52
N HIS A 151 12.82 -14.39 -8.23
CA HIS A 151 12.48 -13.11 -7.64
C HIS A 151 13.62 -12.10 -7.81
N PRO A 152 13.36 -10.85 -8.23
CA PRO A 152 14.38 -9.81 -8.24
C PRO A 152 14.68 -9.34 -6.81
N ILE A 153 15.96 -9.28 -6.45
CA ILE A 153 16.47 -8.41 -5.38
C ILE A 153 17.18 -7.26 -6.11
N ILE A 154 16.64 -6.05 -6.04
CA ILE A 154 17.30 -4.85 -6.57
C ILE A 154 18.30 -4.40 -5.50
N GLU A 155 19.56 -4.80 -5.62
CA GLU A 155 20.67 -4.15 -4.92
C GLU A 155 21.18 -2.99 -5.80
N ASN A 156 20.74 -1.76 -5.51
CA ASN A 156 21.36 -0.55 -6.08
C ASN A 156 22.72 -0.30 -5.40
N ASN A 157 23.73 -1.12 -5.73
CA ASN A 157 25.10 -0.81 -5.35
C ASN A 157 25.74 0.13 -6.38
N ILE A 158 25.45 1.43 -6.26
CA ILE A 158 26.26 2.47 -6.90
C ILE A 158 27.54 2.61 -6.07
N THR A 159 28.58 1.85 -6.39
CA THR A 159 29.93 2.18 -5.92
C THR A 159 30.46 3.36 -6.73
N ASN A 160 30.16 4.57 -6.26
CA ASN A 160 30.86 5.78 -6.70
C ASN A 160 32.34 5.67 -6.27
N ILE A 161 33.22 5.33 -7.21
CA ILE A 161 34.62 5.73 -7.11
C ILE A 161 34.68 7.18 -7.60
N ILE A 162 34.42 8.13 -6.72
CA ILE A 162 34.76 9.54 -6.95
C ILE A 162 35.90 9.90 -6.01
N ASN A 163 37.07 10.08 -6.61
CA ASN A 163 38.22 10.71 -5.97
C ASN A 163 37.82 12.12 -5.49
N ASN A 164 37.99 12.37 -4.19
CA ASN A 164 38.11 13.69 -3.54
C ASN A 164 37.51 14.90 -4.27
N VAL A 165 36.19 15.07 -4.17
CA VAL A 165 35.56 16.39 -4.15
C VAL A 165 34.59 16.40 -2.97
N THR A 166 34.93 17.15 -1.93
CA THR A 166 34.02 17.48 -0.84
C THR A 166 32.89 18.36 -1.36
N THR A 167 31.78 17.73 -1.74
CA THR A 167 30.46 18.37 -1.78
C THR A 167 29.57 17.60 -0.82
N ASN A 168 28.99 18.29 0.16
CA ASN A 168 27.95 17.75 1.05
C ASN A 168 26.79 17.22 0.20
N VAL A 169 26.79 15.92 -0.08
CA VAL A 169 25.60 15.24 -0.59
C VAL A 169 24.77 14.92 0.65
N ASN A 170 23.77 15.76 0.92
CA ASN A 170 22.74 15.40 1.87
C ASN A 170 21.97 14.25 1.24
N ASN A 171 22.18 13.03 1.72
CA ASN A 171 21.44 11.85 1.29
C ASN A 171 20.12 11.83 2.06
N TYR A 172 19.10 12.51 1.54
CA TYR A 172 17.72 12.38 2.02
C TYR A 172 16.95 11.43 1.09
N TYR A 173 15.92 10.80 1.64
CA TYR A 173 15.01 9.90 0.94
C TYR A 173 13.83 10.68 0.38
N GLU A 174 13.49 10.43 -0.88
CA GLU A 174 12.30 10.99 -1.50
C GLU A 174 11.08 10.14 -1.12
N LEU A 175 10.07 10.76 -0.51
CA LEU A 175 8.81 10.12 -0.15
C LEU A 175 7.69 10.67 -1.03
N ILE A 176 7.12 9.82 -1.89
CA ILE A 176 6.02 10.21 -2.76
C ILE A 176 4.71 9.74 -2.14
N LEU A 177 3.82 10.70 -1.86
CA LEU A 177 2.50 10.48 -1.29
C LEU A 177 1.46 10.49 -2.41
N TYR A 178 0.82 9.36 -2.71
CA TYR A 178 -0.18 9.24 -3.77
C TYR A 178 -1.59 9.23 -3.20
N ASN A 179 -2.39 10.22 -3.60
CA ASN A 179 -3.82 10.17 -3.44
C ASN A 179 -4.45 9.43 -4.62
N THR A 180 -4.75 8.15 -4.44
CA THR A 180 -5.41 7.28 -5.43
C THR A 180 -6.93 7.51 -5.54
N GLN A 181 -7.46 8.46 -4.76
CA GLN A 181 -8.89 8.71 -4.66
C GLN A 181 -9.36 9.71 -5.70
N SER A 182 -10.64 9.60 -6.07
CA SER A 182 -11.33 10.54 -6.96
C SER A 182 -11.68 11.88 -6.30
N ILE A 183 -11.34 12.06 -5.01
CA ILE A 183 -11.56 13.29 -4.24
C ILE A 183 -10.24 13.76 -3.60
N PRO A 184 -10.02 15.08 -3.44
CA PRO A 184 -8.84 15.60 -2.75
C PRO A 184 -8.82 15.22 -1.26
N THR A 185 -7.62 15.10 -0.68
CA THR A 185 -7.50 14.97 0.77
C THR A 185 -7.83 16.29 1.49
N PRO A 186 -8.20 16.23 2.78
CA PRO A 186 -8.29 17.41 3.64
C PRO A 186 -7.04 18.31 3.60
N ALA A 187 -7.21 19.61 3.85
CA ALA A 187 -6.11 20.53 4.09
C ALA A 187 -6.39 21.32 5.39
N PRO A 188 -5.47 21.30 6.38
CA PRO A 188 -4.35 20.35 6.49
C PRO A 188 -4.83 18.91 6.68
N PHE A 189 -3.97 17.93 6.44
CA PHE A 189 -4.20 16.54 6.85
C PHE A 189 -2.94 15.93 7.47
N GLN A 190 -3.14 14.90 8.29
CA GLN A 190 -2.07 14.19 8.96
C GLN A 190 -1.83 12.89 8.22
N GLN A 191 -0.63 12.70 7.67
CA GLN A 191 -0.19 11.45 7.02
C GLN A 191 0.55 10.59 8.04
N ASP A 192 0.16 9.34 8.19
CA ASP A 192 0.97 8.32 8.86
C ASP A 192 2.03 7.76 7.89
N ILE A 193 3.25 7.59 8.39
CA ILE A 193 4.38 7.02 7.63
C ILE A 193 5.00 5.96 8.51
N ALA A 194 5.02 4.72 8.02
CA ALA A 194 5.61 3.60 8.72
C ALA A 194 6.84 3.08 7.96
N ILE A 195 7.98 2.95 8.64
CA ILE A 195 9.18 2.30 8.07
C ILE A 195 9.34 0.95 8.73
N CYS A 196 9.34 -0.13 7.95
CA CYS A 196 9.27 -1.49 8.45
C CYS A 196 10.49 -2.34 8.07
N ASN A 197 10.86 -3.25 8.96
CA ASN A 197 11.96 -4.20 8.79
C ASN A 197 11.61 -5.44 7.94
N GLY A 198 10.43 -5.45 7.35
CA GLY A 198 9.92 -6.53 6.53
C GLY A 198 8.60 -6.12 5.91
N SER A 199 8.13 -6.93 4.94
CA SER A 199 6.75 -6.82 4.51
C SER A 199 5.93 -7.31 5.68
N THR A 200 5.36 -6.38 6.42
CA THR A 200 4.18 -6.72 7.16
C THR A 200 3.20 -7.28 6.13
N SER A 201 2.49 -8.34 6.45
CA SER A 201 1.41 -8.82 5.57
C SER A 201 0.24 -7.81 5.50
N LEU A 202 0.47 -6.50 5.70
CA LEU A 202 -0.51 -5.44 5.82
C LEU A 202 -1.05 -4.94 4.48
N VAL A 203 -0.57 -5.44 3.33
CA VAL A 203 -1.32 -5.39 2.07
C VAL A 203 -2.43 -6.45 2.02
N GLN A 204 -2.49 -7.37 2.99
CA GLN A 204 -3.69 -8.17 3.17
C GLN A 204 -4.62 -7.42 4.09
N ASN A 205 -5.64 -6.81 3.48
CA ASN A 205 -6.86 -6.40 4.11
C ASN A 205 -7.24 -7.42 5.21
N PRO A 206 -7.46 -7.01 6.48
CA PRO A 206 -7.69 -7.93 7.61
C PRO A 206 -8.95 -8.80 7.45
N TYR A 207 -9.73 -8.63 6.38
CA TYR A 207 -10.87 -9.48 6.06
C TYR A 207 -10.49 -10.76 5.31
N PHE A 208 -9.47 -10.72 4.45
CA PHE A 208 -9.16 -11.83 3.53
C PHE A 208 -7.68 -12.13 3.58
N SER A 209 -7.35 -13.27 4.17
CA SER A 209 -6.00 -13.78 4.13
C SER A 209 -5.98 -15.05 3.32
N ILE A 210 -5.16 -15.01 2.28
CA ILE A 210 -4.52 -16.17 1.67
C ILE A 210 -5.46 -17.12 0.92
N VAL A 211 -5.00 -17.37 -0.30
CA VAL A 211 -5.65 -18.14 -1.33
C VAL A 211 -4.93 -19.46 -1.40
N GLY A 212 -5.69 -20.54 -1.41
CA GLY A 212 -5.18 -21.86 -1.72
C GLY A 212 -6.00 -22.45 -2.85
N ASN A 213 -5.32 -23.03 -3.83
CA ASN A 213 -5.94 -23.89 -4.83
C ASN A 213 -5.14 -25.19 -4.95
N ALA A 214 -5.83 -26.25 -5.33
CA ALA A 214 -5.23 -27.53 -5.67
C ALA A 214 -6.05 -28.14 -6.81
N SER A 215 -5.37 -28.62 -7.84
CA SER A 215 -5.96 -29.48 -8.86
C SER A 215 -5.27 -30.84 -8.84
N SER A 216 -5.99 -31.88 -9.21
CA SER A 216 -5.41 -33.21 -9.33
C SER A 216 -5.89 -33.91 -10.61
N THR A 217 -4.97 -34.07 -11.55
CA THR A 217 -5.17 -34.90 -12.76
C THR A 217 -4.90 -36.37 -12.44
N GLY A 218 -5.84 -37.24 -12.77
CA GLY A 218 -5.67 -38.69 -12.56
C GLY A 218 -5.81 -39.16 -11.10
N SER A 219 -6.24 -38.28 -10.18
CA SER A 219 -6.53 -38.58 -8.78
C SER A 219 -8.01 -38.35 -8.49
N THR A 220 -8.57 -39.15 -7.58
CA THR A 220 -9.98 -39.06 -7.15
C THR A 220 -10.19 -38.10 -5.98
N SER A 221 -9.16 -37.35 -5.60
CA SER A 221 -9.23 -36.35 -4.53
C SER A 221 -8.28 -35.18 -4.76
N ALA A 222 -8.69 -34.00 -4.29
CA ALA A 222 -7.90 -32.79 -4.23
C ALA A 222 -8.11 -32.10 -2.88
N SER A 223 -7.06 -31.46 -2.35
CA SER A 223 -7.13 -30.78 -1.06
C SER A 223 -6.16 -29.61 -1.03
N VAL A 224 -6.60 -28.51 -0.44
CA VAL A 224 -5.77 -27.35 -0.16
C VAL A 224 -5.87 -26.94 1.30
N THR A 225 -4.70 -26.76 1.91
CA THR A 225 -4.56 -26.25 3.28
C THR A 225 -4.36 -24.75 3.23
N LEU A 226 -5.35 -24.03 3.74
CA LEU A 226 -5.30 -22.59 4.00
C LEU A 226 -4.60 -22.33 5.34
N PRO A 227 -4.09 -21.11 5.59
CA PRO A 227 -3.52 -20.74 6.87
C PRO A 227 -4.50 -20.87 8.02
N THR A 228 -4.00 -21.18 9.20
CA THR A 228 -4.80 -21.29 10.41
C THR A 228 -5.10 -19.90 11.01
N GLY A 229 -6.17 -19.81 11.80
CA GLY A 229 -6.52 -18.60 12.57
C GLY A 229 -7.59 -17.69 11.95
N ALA A 230 -8.16 -18.07 10.80
CA ALA A 230 -9.35 -17.41 10.26
C ALA A 230 -10.64 -17.96 10.89
N ASN A 231 -11.68 -17.14 10.91
CA ASN A 231 -12.99 -17.45 11.49
C ASN A 231 -13.90 -18.19 10.51
N ILE A 232 -13.79 -17.90 9.21
CA ILE A 232 -14.53 -18.54 8.12
C ILE A 232 -13.55 -18.98 7.03
N TYR A 233 -13.73 -20.19 6.51
CA TYR A 233 -13.05 -20.63 5.30
C TYR A 233 -14.10 -20.87 4.22
N LEU A 234 -14.03 -20.11 3.13
CA LEU A 234 -14.86 -20.37 1.96
C LEU A 234 -14.13 -21.35 1.05
N CYS A 235 -14.86 -22.33 0.55
CA CYS A 235 -14.33 -23.35 -0.35
C CYS A 235 -15.20 -23.44 -1.60
N ASN A 236 -14.59 -23.80 -2.71
CA ASN A 236 -15.27 -24.18 -3.93
C ASN A 236 -14.57 -25.34 -4.61
N GLY A 237 -15.33 -26.12 -5.38
CA GLY A 237 -14.79 -27.27 -6.09
C GLY A 237 -15.58 -27.63 -7.33
N GLY A 238 -14.87 -28.14 -8.32
CA GLY A 238 -15.40 -28.63 -9.58
C GLY A 238 -14.85 -30.02 -9.91
N ASP A 239 -15.68 -30.83 -10.54
CA ASP A 239 -15.35 -32.21 -10.96
C ASP A 239 -15.66 -32.39 -12.46
N GLY A 240 -14.71 -32.95 -13.20
CA GLY A 240 -14.83 -33.17 -14.63
C GLY A 240 -15.74 -34.34 -15.04
N ASN A 241 -15.89 -35.40 -14.23
CA ASN A 241 -16.52 -36.65 -14.71
C ASN A 241 -17.19 -37.52 -13.63
N GLY A 242 -16.86 -37.34 -12.34
CA GLY A 242 -17.23 -38.24 -11.24
C GLY A 242 -18.48 -37.88 -10.47
N ALA A 243 -19.01 -36.67 -10.69
CA ALA A 243 -19.97 -36.00 -9.82
C ALA A 243 -19.44 -35.81 -8.38
N LEU A 244 -19.68 -34.62 -7.82
CA LEU A 244 -19.25 -34.29 -6.47
C LEU A 244 -19.91 -35.23 -5.45
N SER A 245 -19.08 -36.03 -4.78
CA SER A 245 -19.56 -37.11 -3.91
C SER A 245 -19.24 -36.88 -2.43
N SER A 246 -18.10 -36.24 -2.13
CA SER A 246 -17.71 -35.91 -0.75
C SER A 246 -16.72 -34.75 -0.72
N TYR A 247 -17.18 -33.61 -0.19
CA TYR A 247 -16.40 -32.40 0.04
C TYR A 247 -16.42 -32.00 1.52
N SER A 248 -15.41 -31.25 1.96
CA SER A 248 -15.20 -30.90 3.38
C SER A 248 -16.08 -29.75 3.88
N TRP A 249 -16.62 -28.94 2.96
CA TRP A 249 -17.39 -27.75 3.31
C TRP A 249 -18.90 -28.02 3.43
N THR A 250 -19.58 -27.14 4.17
CA THR A 250 -21.04 -27.06 4.16
C THR A 250 -21.45 -26.31 2.89
N ALA A 251 -22.03 -27.03 1.92
CA ALA A 251 -22.48 -26.43 0.67
C ALA A 251 -23.64 -25.46 0.91
N GLN A 252 -23.62 -24.34 0.21
CA GLN A 252 -24.76 -23.43 0.19
C GLN A 252 -25.83 -23.97 -0.77
N GLU A 253 -27.06 -24.16 -0.28
CA GLU A 253 -28.13 -24.90 -0.98
C GLU A 253 -28.40 -24.40 -2.42
N THR A 254 -28.25 -23.09 -2.68
CA THR A 254 -28.49 -22.49 -4.00
C THR A 254 -27.34 -22.66 -4.99
N THR A 255 -26.25 -23.31 -4.59
CA THR A 255 -25.00 -23.37 -5.34
C THR A 255 -24.41 -24.77 -5.46
N GLN A 256 -25.21 -25.79 -5.13
CA GLN A 256 -24.85 -27.17 -5.33
C GLN A 256 -25.46 -27.68 -6.64
N ASN A 257 -24.61 -28.22 -7.51
CA ASN A 257 -25.05 -29.05 -8.62
C ASN A 257 -24.20 -30.34 -8.68
N THR A 258 -24.43 -31.17 -9.69
CA THR A 258 -23.78 -32.47 -9.82
C THR A 258 -22.26 -32.40 -9.93
N TYR A 259 -21.70 -31.33 -10.50
CA TYR A 259 -20.27 -31.23 -10.84
C TYR A 259 -19.58 -29.98 -10.29
N ALA A 260 -20.30 -29.06 -9.63
CA ALA A 260 -19.75 -27.89 -9.00
C ALA A 260 -20.47 -27.57 -7.67
N SER A 261 -19.69 -27.16 -6.67
CA SER A 261 -20.18 -26.82 -5.34
C SER A 261 -19.32 -25.73 -4.72
N LEU A 262 -19.95 -24.91 -3.89
CA LEU A 262 -19.29 -23.91 -3.08
C LEU A 262 -19.95 -23.82 -1.70
N GLY A 263 -19.19 -23.37 -0.72
CA GLY A 263 -19.65 -23.37 0.66
C GLY A 263 -18.63 -22.84 1.63
N TYR A 264 -18.87 -23.10 2.91
CA TYR A 264 -18.03 -22.63 3.99
C TYR A 264 -17.75 -23.73 5.01
N GLN A 265 -16.69 -23.57 5.80
CA GLN A 265 -16.34 -24.46 6.90
C GLN A 265 -15.51 -23.74 7.96
N SER A 266 -15.32 -24.39 9.10
CA SER A 266 -14.46 -23.95 10.21
C SER A 266 -13.04 -24.55 10.16
N SER A 267 -12.82 -25.59 9.36
CA SER A 267 -11.50 -26.19 9.12
C SER A 267 -10.72 -25.40 8.08
N ASN A 268 -9.42 -25.26 8.26
CA ASN A 268 -8.53 -24.59 7.30
C ASN A 268 -8.18 -25.45 6.08
N VAL A 269 -8.85 -26.59 5.85
CA VAL A 269 -8.54 -27.52 4.76
C VAL A 269 -9.75 -27.69 3.87
N CYS A 270 -9.75 -27.10 2.68
CA CYS A 270 -10.77 -27.34 1.65
C CYS A 270 -10.40 -28.60 0.89
N SER A 271 -11.25 -29.63 0.90
CA SER A 271 -10.99 -30.87 0.15
C SER A 271 -12.23 -31.42 -0.50
N ASP A 272 -12.04 -32.13 -1.60
CA ASP A 272 -13.09 -32.81 -2.35
C ASP A 272 -12.60 -34.16 -2.87
N SER A 273 -13.56 -35.07 -3.08
CA SER A 273 -13.36 -36.40 -3.59
C SER A 273 -14.56 -36.89 -4.39
N SER A 274 -14.27 -37.59 -5.49
CA SER A 274 -15.28 -38.11 -6.39
C SER A 274 -14.98 -39.52 -6.85
N GLY A 275 -15.97 -40.14 -7.52
CA GLY A 275 -15.83 -41.47 -8.09
C GLY A 275 -14.97 -41.52 -9.35
N SER A 276 -14.54 -40.37 -9.87
CA SER A 276 -13.68 -40.24 -11.05
C SER A 276 -12.42 -39.44 -10.71
N THR A 277 -11.47 -39.48 -11.63
CA THR A 277 -10.36 -38.55 -11.65
C THR A 277 -10.82 -37.17 -12.11
N ASP A 278 -10.00 -36.16 -11.82
CA ASP A 278 -10.05 -34.80 -12.36
C ASP A 278 -10.94 -33.85 -11.53
N ILE A 279 -10.33 -33.36 -10.45
CA ILE A 279 -10.95 -32.53 -9.42
C ILE A 279 -10.09 -31.28 -9.19
N VAL A 280 -10.77 -30.14 -9.01
CA VAL A 280 -10.14 -28.89 -8.57
C VAL A 280 -10.85 -28.34 -7.34
N VAL A 281 -10.06 -27.88 -6.38
CA VAL A 281 -10.54 -27.27 -5.14
C VAL A 281 -9.84 -25.94 -4.95
N GLY A 282 -10.62 -24.93 -4.57
CA GLY A 282 -10.13 -23.62 -4.18
C GLY A 282 -10.67 -23.21 -2.82
N GLY A 283 -9.97 -22.28 -2.17
CA GLY A 283 -10.42 -21.73 -0.92
C GLY A 283 -9.78 -20.39 -0.56
N VAL A 284 -10.48 -19.64 0.27
CA VAL A 284 -10.01 -18.39 0.87
C VAL A 284 -10.33 -18.38 2.36
N ALA A 285 -9.38 -17.92 3.18
CA ALA A 285 -9.59 -17.74 4.61
C ALA A 285 -10.05 -16.31 4.90
N ILE A 286 -11.07 -16.18 5.74
CA ILE A 286 -11.76 -14.93 6.05
C ILE A 286 -11.76 -14.71 7.56
N ASN A 287 -11.24 -13.57 7.99
CA ASN A 287 -11.10 -13.24 9.41
C ASN A 287 -12.27 -12.38 9.92
N THR A 288 -13.49 -12.79 9.58
CA THR A 288 -14.75 -12.21 10.08
C THR A 288 -15.64 -13.29 10.68
N ASN A 289 -16.47 -12.94 11.66
CA ASN A 289 -17.31 -13.93 12.35
C ASN A 289 -18.50 -14.40 11.51
N GLU A 290 -18.95 -13.60 10.55
CA GLU A 290 -20.08 -13.90 9.66
C GLU A 290 -20.01 -13.05 8.37
N TYR A 291 -20.68 -13.54 7.32
CA TYR A 291 -21.09 -12.72 6.17
C TYR A 291 -22.50 -12.19 6.44
N GLU A 292 -22.81 -10.97 6.03
CA GLU A 292 -24.11 -10.33 6.29
C GLU A 292 -25.20 -10.84 5.34
N ASN A 293 -24.81 -11.15 4.11
CA ASN A 293 -25.71 -11.62 3.07
C ASN A 293 -24.99 -12.59 2.13
N PHE A 294 -25.75 -13.54 1.59
CA PHE A 294 -25.28 -14.49 0.60
C PHE A 294 -26.34 -14.66 -0.48
N VAL A 295 -25.90 -14.57 -1.73
CA VAL A 295 -26.72 -14.91 -2.89
C VAL A 295 -25.94 -15.82 -3.82
N GLY A 296 -26.62 -16.77 -4.46
CA GLY A 296 -25.96 -17.74 -5.31
C GLY A 296 -26.92 -18.41 -6.28
N THR A 297 -26.35 -19.04 -7.31
CA THR A 297 -27.10 -19.74 -8.34
C THR A 297 -26.28 -20.88 -8.96
N THR A 298 -26.95 -21.75 -9.72
CA THR A 298 -26.32 -22.77 -10.56
C THR A 298 -26.81 -22.69 -12.00
N PHE A 299 -25.96 -23.12 -12.92
CA PHE A 299 -26.27 -23.28 -14.34
C PHE A 299 -25.88 -24.69 -14.78
N ASN A 300 -26.77 -25.40 -15.49
CA ASN A 300 -26.57 -26.80 -15.85
C ASN A 300 -26.61 -26.96 -17.38
N GLY A 301 -25.58 -27.60 -17.95
CA GLY A 301 -25.51 -27.86 -19.39
C GLY A 301 -25.35 -26.60 -20.25
N VAL A 302 -24.67 -25.57 -19.74
CA VAL A 302 -24.52 -24.27 -20.42
C VAL A 302 -23.14 -24.10 -21.05
N ASN A 303 -23.07 -23.34 -22.16
CA ASN A 303 -21.81 -22.93 -22.78
C ASN A 303 -21.34 -21.53 -22.31
N SER A 304 -22.19 -20.82 -21.57
CA SER A 304 -21.91 -19.50 -21.01
C SER A 304 -22.87 -19.23 -19.85
N PHE A 305 -22.43 -18.44 -18.88
CA PHE A 305 -23.27 -18.02 -17.76
C PHE A 305 -23.16 -16.51 -17.52
N SER A 306 -24.21 -15.95 -16.94
CA SER A 306 -24.25 -14.55 -16.49
C SER A 306 -25.16 -14.49 -15.27
N TYR A 307 -24.63 -13.98 -14.16
CA TYR A 307 -25.36 -13.83 -12.92
C TYR A 307 -25.23 -12.41 -12.41
N THR A 308 -26.38 -11.76 -12.21
CA THR A 308 -26.47 -10.41 -11.67
C THR A 308 -26.88 -10.46 -10.21
N TYR A 309 -26.12 -9.79 -9.35
CA TYR A 309 -26.40 -9.64 -7.92
C TYR A 309 -26.49 -8.17 -7.54
N ASN A 310 -27.18 -7.89 -6.44
CA ASN A 310 -27.39 -6.53 -5.95
C ASN A 310 -26.73 -6.36 -4.59
N VAL A 311 -25.85 -5.37 -4.49
CA VAL A 311 -25.23 -4.93 -3.25
C VAL A 311 -26.12 -3.83 -2.67
N THR A 312 -26.62 -4.02 -1.45
CA THR A 312 -27.63 -3.13 -0.84
C THR A 312 -27.02 -1.93 -0.12
N ASN A 313 -25.89 -2.14 0.55
CA ASN A 313 -25.04 -1.12 1.17
C ASN A 313 -23.62 -1.29 0.62
N THR A 314 -22.76 -0.27 0.70
CA THR A 314 -21.35 -0.47 0.34
C THR A 314 -20.79 -1.63 1.18
N SER A 315 -20.25 -2.67 0.53
CA SER A 315 -19.85 -3.94 1.16
C SER A 315 -18.56 -4.47 0.55
N ASN A 316 -17.82 -5.29 1.30
CA ASN A 316 -16.78 -6.14 0.71
C ASN A 316 -17.45 -7.40 0.16
N VAL A 317 -17.14 -7.79 -1.07
CA VAL A 317 -17.83 -8.90 -1.74
C VAL A 317 -16.83 -9.96 -2.16
N VAL A 318 -17.04 -11.21 -1.76
CA VAL A 318 -16.32 -12.37 -2.31
C VAL A 318 -17.19 -13.04 -3.35
N ILE A 319 -16.63 -13.20 -4.55
CA ILE A 319 -17.24 -13.91 -5.67
C ILE A 319 -16.54 -15.26 -5.79
N SER A 320 -17.31 -16.33 -5.70
CA SER A 320 -16.85 -17.70 -5.87
C SER A 320 -17.54 -18.32 -7.07
N VAL A 321 -16.76 -18.88 -7.99
CA VAL A 321 -17.25 -19.60 -9.17
C VAL A 321 -16.57 -20.95 -9.24
N ALA A 322 -17.35 -22.01 -9.42
CA ALA A 322 -16.83 -23.34 -9.71
C ALA A 322 -17.51 -23.90 -10.96
N CYS A 323 -16.73 -24.58 -11.80
CA CYS A 323 -17.17 -25.18 -13.05
C CYS A 323 -16.72 -26.64 -13.11
N GLY A 324 -17.59 -27.53 -13.54
CA GLY A 324 -17.31 -28.95 -13.71
C GLY A 324 -18.05 -29.51 -14.92
N TRP A 325 -17.77 -30.77 -15.28
CA TRP A 325 -18.06 -31.42 -16.57
C TRP A 325 -17.41 -30.77 -17.79
N TYR A 326 -17.36 -29.44 -17.84
CA TYR A 326 -16.48 -28.66 -18.70
C TYR A 326 -15.93 -27.47 -17.91
N ALA A 327 -14.64 -27.19 -18.08
CA ALA A 327 -13.98 -26.06 -17.46
C ALA A 327 -14.59 -24.73 -17.92
N CYS A 328 -14.53 -23.73 -17.05
CA CYS A 328 -14.75 -22.36 -17.47
C CYS A 328 -13.52 -21.86 -18.22
N THR A 329 -13.71 -21.49 -19.48
CA THR A 329 -12.64 -20.94 -20.32
C THR A 329 -12.39 -19.47 -20.06
N SER A 330 -13.39 -18.78 -19.51
CA SER A 330 -13.23 -17.44 -18.97
C SER A 330 -14.22 -17.21 -17.83
N VAL A 331 -13.78 -16.45 -16.84
CA VAL A 331 -14.64 -15.84 -15.81
C VAL A 331 -14.27 -14.36 -15.72
N THR A 332 -15.26 -13.52 -15.96
CA THR A 332 -15.20 -12.06 -15.91
C THR A 332 -15.89 -11.58 -14.64
N LEU A 333 -15.11 -10.95 -13.76
CA LEU A 333 -15.60 -10.30 -12.54
C LEU A 333 -16.05 -8.86 -12.85
N PRO A 334 -16.89 -8.25 -12.00
CA PRO A 334 -17.23 -6.83 -12.13
C PRO A 334 -16.00 -5.91 -12.10
N SER A 335 -16.13 -4.72 -12.69
CA SER A 335 -15.07 -3.70 -12.68
C SER A 335 -14.68 -3.31 -11.25
N GLY A 336 -13.37 -3.22 -10.97
CA GLY A 336 -12.84 -2.91 -9.65
C GLY A 336 -12.67 -4.12 -8.72
N CYS A 337 -13.07 -5.32 -9.15
CA CYS A 337 -12.82 -6.55 -8.41
C CYS A 337 -11.46 -7.15 -8.78
N GLN A 338 -10.74 -7.65 -7.79
CA GLN A 338 -9.49 -8.40 -7.96
C GLN A 338 -9.79 -9.89 -8.06
N LYS A 339 -9.26 -10.56 -9.10
CA LYS A 339 -9.27 -12.02 -9.17
C LYS A 339 -8.19 -12.57 -8.23
N LEU A 340 -8.57 -13.43 -7.31
CA LEU A 340 -7.68 -14.05 -6.33
C LEU A 340 -6.95 -15.25 -6.93
N PHE A 341 -7.69 -16.09 -7.64
CA PHE A 341 -7.16 -17.21 -8.40
C PHE A 341 -8.11 -17.62 -9.52
N ASP A 342 -7.54 -18.28 -10.52
CA ASP A 342 -8.22 -18.93 -11.62
C ASP A 342 -7.53 -20.27 -11.85
N THR A 343 -8.08 -21.33 -11.28
CA THR A 343 -7.44 -22.65 -11.31
C THR A 343 -8.22 -23.52 -12.25
N ILE A 344 -7.62 -23.84 -13.39
CA ILE A 344 -8.11 -24.90 -14.25
C ILE A 344 -7.54 -26.21 -13.71
N GLY A 345 -8.33 -27.28 -13.79
CA GLY A 345 -7.87 -28.65 -13.59
C GLY A 345 -6.62 -28.97 -14.43
N GLY A 346 -5.97 -30.11 -14.20
CA GLY A 346 -4.84 -30.51 -15.04
C GLY A 346 -5.25 -30.84 -16.50
N ASP A 347 -6.55 -30.77 -16.81
CA ASP A 347 -7.15 -30.89 -18.14
C ASP A 347 -8.18 -29.78 -18.43
N THR A 348 -9.20 -30.03 -19.27
CA THR A 348 -10.19 -29.04 -19.72
C THR A 348 -11.58 -29.19 -19.09
N TYR A 349 -11.74 -29.93 -17.99
CA TYR A 349 -13.07 -30.30 -17.50
C TYR A 349 -13.53 -29.60 -16.22
N GLU A 350 -12.62 -29.05 -15.43
CA GLU A 350 -12.96 -28.40 -14.17
C GLU A 350 -12.21 -27.08 -13.94
N THR A 351 -12.84 -26.15 -13.21
CA THR A 351 -12.24 -24.84 -12.88
C THR A 351 -12.78 -24.31 -11.56
N THR A 352 -11.94 -23.69 -10.74
CA THR A 352 -12.36 -22.84 -9.62
C THR A 352 -11.78 -21.45 -9.75
N VAL A 353 -12.64 -20.45 -9.53
CA VAL A 353 -12.29 -19.04 -9.56
C VAL A 353 -12.80 -18.39 -8.28
N MET A 354 -11.98 -17.59 -7.62
CA MET A 354 -12.46 -16.64 -6.63
C MET A 354 -11.96 -15.24 -6.93
N GLY A 355 -12.78 -14.26 -6.58
CA GLY A 355 -12.46 -12.85 -6.68
C GLY A 355 -13.01 -12.08 -5.48
N VAL A 356 -12.46 -10.90 -5.27
CA VAL A 356 -12.86 -9.99 -4.20
C VAL A 356 -13.11 -8.59 -4.77
N CYS A 357 -14.20 -7.97 -4.37
CA CYS A 357 -14.53 -6.58 -4.67
C CYS A 357 -14.50 -5.79 -3.36
N TYR A 358 -13.51 -4.91 -3.22
CA TYR A 358 -13.38 -4.08 -2.02
C TYR A 358 -14.30 -2.87 -2.12
N ASN A 359 -15.01 -2.56 -1.03
CA ASN A 359 -15.91 -1.40 -0.92
C ASN A 359 -16.85 -1.24 -2.12
N GLN A 360 -17.42 -2.35 -2.60
CA GLN A 360 -18.33 -2.34 -3.73
C GLN A 360 -19.58 -1.55 -3.35
N THR A 361 -19.81 -0.41 -4.02
CA THR A 361 -20.92 0.51 -3.69
C THR A 361 -22.27 -0.16 -3.90
N ALA A 362 -23.31 0.33 -3.22
CA ALA A 362 -24.67 -0.14 -3.47
C ALA A 362 -25.03 -0.03 -4.97
N GLY A 363 -25.52 -1.13 -5.56
CA GLY A 363 -25.70 -1.22 -7.00
C GLY A 363 -25.87 -2.65 -7.50
N SER A 364 -26.03 -2.79 -8.82
CA SER A 364 -26.20 -4.08 -9.49
C SER A 364 -24.94 -4.44 -10.27
N TYR A 365 -24.41 -5.64 -10.04
CA TYR A 365 -23.15 -6.11 -10.61
C TYR A 365 -23.34 -7.48 -11.25
N THR A 366 -22.52 -7.78 -12.26
CA THR A 366 -22.64 -9.02 -13.02
C THR A 366 -21.31 -9.76 -13.06
N VAL A 367 -21.35 -11.04 -12.71
CA VAL A 367 -20.29 -12.01 -13.00
C VAL A 367 -20.72 -12.86 -14.19
N SER A 368 -19.81 -13.12 -15.13
CA SER A 368 -20.12 -13.88 -16.34
C SER A 368 -18.94 -14.71 -16.80
N GLY A 369 -19.18 -15.70 -17.65
CA GLY A 369 -18.12 -16.55 -18.18
C GLY A 369 -18.58 -17.44 -19.32
N SER A 370 -17.61 -18.16 -19.90
CA SER A 370 -17.78 -19.06 -21.04
C SER A 370 -17.19 -20.44 -20.74
N LEU A 371 -17.70 -21.46 -21.42
CA LEU A 371 -17.27 -22.86 -21.33
C LEU A 371 -17.13 -23.42 -22.76
N ASN A 372 -16.20 -24.36 -22.97
CA ASN A 372 -16.01 -25.02 -24.26
C ASN A 372 -17.00 -26.17 -24.55
N GLY A 373 -18.03 -26.34 -23.71
CA GLY A 373 -19.06 -27.35 -23.81
C GLY A 373 -20.16 -27.14 -22.78
N GLY A 374 -21.21 -27.98 -22.81
CA GLY A 374 -22.36 -27.89 -21.90
C GLY A 374 -21.98 -28.29 -20.47
N GLY A 375 -21.31 -27.39 -19.76
CA GLY A 375 -20.81 -27.60 -18.40
C GLY A 375 -21.78 -27.17 -17.31
N TYR A 376 -21.35 -27.38 -16.07
CA TYR A 376 -22.13 -27.07 -14.88
C TYR A 376 -21.38 -26.02 -14.06
N VAL A 377 -22.08 -24.96 -13.67
CA VAL A 377 -21.49 -23.79 -13.00
C VAL A 377 -22.21 -23.51 -11.70
N SER A 378 -21.46 -23.24 -10.64
CA SER A 378 -21.97 -22.71 -9.38
C SER A 378 -21.36 -21.34 -9.14
N VAL A 379 -22.21 -20.35 -8.84
CA VAL A 379 -21.80 -18.97 -8.55
C VAL A 379 -22.32 -18.59 -7.16
N GLY A 380 -21.44 -18.09 -6.30
CA GLY A 380 -21.77 -17.63 -4.95
C GLY A 380 -21.17 -16.26 -4.69
N ILE A 381 -21.97 -15.39 -4.06
CA ILE A 381 -21.63 -14.02 -3.72
C ILE A 381 -21.82 -13.87 -2.21
N TYR A 382 -20.73 -13.60 -1.50
CA TYR A 382 -20.71 -13.40 -0.06
C TYR A 382 -20.47 -11.92 0.21
N GLU A 383 -21.45 -11.26 0.82
CA GLU A 383 -21.37 -9.84 1.19
C GLU A 383 -20.97 -9.73 2.66
N PHE A 384 -19.93 -8.94 2.91
CA PHE A 384 -19.42 -8.61 4.22
C PHE A 384 -19.60 -7.12 4.47
N SER A 385 -19.99 -6.76 5.69
CA SER A 385 -20.13 -5.37 6.12
C SER A 385 -18.89 -4.55 5.78
N THR A 386 -19.06 -3.29 5.38
CA THR A 386 -17.96 -2.31 5.39
C THR A 386 -17.61 -1.79 6.78
N ILE A 387 -18.28 -2.22 7.85
CA ILE A 387 -17.90 -1.77 9.20
C ILE A 387 -16.56 -2.40 9.55
N PRO A 388 -15.47 -1.63 9.72
CA PRO A 388 -14.12 -2.15 9.93
C PRO A 388 -14.04 -2.85 11.30
N PRO A 389 -13.95 -4.20 11.41
CA PRO A 389 -13.48 -4.82 12.63
C PRO A 389 -11.96 -4.77 12.56
N ARG A 390 -11.41 -3.82 13.32
CA ARG A 390 -10.00 -3.40 13.36
C ARG A 390 -9.55 -2.73 12.06
N LEU A 391 -9.47 -1.39 12.13
CA LEU A 391 -8.49 -0.64 11.37
C LEU A 391 -7.12 -1.28 11.62
N ASN A 392 -6.68 -2.14 10.70
CA ASN A 392 -5.35 -1.91 10.19
C ASN A 392 -5.48 -0.54 9.53
N THR A 393 -5.00 0.51 10.20
CA THR A 393 -4.62 1.71 9.44
C THR A 393 -3.88 1.15 8.24
N SER A 394 -4.28 1.53 7.04
CA SER A 394 -3.37 1.38 5.91
C SER A 394 -2.23 2.34 6.22
N LEU A 395 -1.38 2.00 7.20
CA LEU A 395 -0.13 2.68 7.47
C LEU A 395 0.50 2.69 6.10
N SER A 396 0.74 3.89 5.59
CA SER A 396 1.48 4.01 4.36
C SER A 396 2.90 3.60 4.70
N TYR A 397 3.18 2.32 4.45
CA TYR A 397 4.33 1.64 4.99
C TYR A 397 5.36 1.40 3.90
N VAL A 398 6.62 1.47 4.31
CA VAL A 398 7.76 1.21 3.45
C VAL A 398 8.49 0.02 4.04
N ASN A 399 8.48 -1.10 3.31
CA ASN A 399 9.35 -2.23 3.64
C ASN A 399 10.76 -1.94 3.12
N ASN A 400 11.63 -1.44 4.00
CA ASN A 400 13.04 -1.21 3.69
C ASN A 400 13.89 -1.48 4.93
N ILE A 401 14.42 -2.70 5.02
CA ILE A 401 15.25 -3.14 6.16
C ILE A 401 16.50 -2.29 6.35
N THR A 402 17.11 -1.79 5.27
CA THR A 402 18.31 -0.94 5.34
C THR A 402 17.96 0.37 6.03
N LEU A 403 16.93 1.05 5.53
CA LEU A 403 16.42 2.29 6.08
C LEU A 403 15.98 2.14 7.55
N TYR A 404 15.24 1.07 7.83
CA TYR A 404 14.81 0.71 9.19
C TYR A 404 16.01 0.60 10.16
N ASN A 405 17.10 -0.02 9.71
CA ASN A 405 18.29 -0.20 10.55
C ASN A 405 19.10 1.10 10.78
N GLU A 406 18.86 2.15 10.00
CA GLU A 406 19.48 3.46 10.21
C GLU A 406 18.76 4.29 11.28
N ILE A 407 17.50 3.96 11.58
CA ILE A 407 16.66 4.63 12.57
C ILE A 407 17.07 4.17 13.97
N ASN A 408 17.28 5.11 14.88
CA ASN A 408 17.59 4.78 16.27
C ASN A 408 16.32 4.40 17.06
N SER A 409 16.50 3.72 18.20
CA SER A 409 15.41 3.07 18.94
C SER A 409 14.27 4.00 19.41
N ASN A 410 14.49 5.32 19.42
CA ASN A 410 13.49 6.30 19.80
C ASN A 410 13.13 7.26 18.66
N GLY A 411 13.52 6.96 17.40
CA GLY A 411 13.21 7.73 16.20
C GLY A 411 13.81 9.15 16.15
N SER A 412 14.72 9.49 17.08
CA SER A 412 15.19 10.87 17.26
C SER A 412 16.15 11.36 16.18
N ASN A 413 16.67 10.45 15.34
CA ASN A 413 17.53 10.80 14.22
C ASN A 413 16.78 10.93 12.90
N VAL A 414 15.45 11.13 12.90
CA VAL A 414 14.64 11.33 11.68
C VAL A 414 13.96 12.70 11.70
N TYR A 415 13.90 13.38 10.54
CA TYR A 415 13.01 14.53 10.33
C TYR A 415 12.49 14.59 8.88
N PHE A 416 11.39 15.33 8.70
CA PHE A 416 10.72 15.48 7.40
C PHE A 416 10.73 16.94 6.94
N PHE A 417 10.81 17.14 5.62
CA PHE A 417 10.79 18.47 5.02
C PHE A 417 10.21 18.44 3.60
N SER A 418 9.89 19.61 3.05
CA SER A 418 9.19 19.73 1.76
C SER A 418 10.06 20.22 0.60
N ASN A 419 11.21 20.83 0.88
CA ASN A 419 12.09 21.36 -0.16
C ASN A 419 13.56 20.94 0.05
N PRO A 420 14.13 20.12 -0.85
CA PRO A 420 15.51 19.64 -0.77
C PRO A 420 16.56 20.71 -0.97
N SER A 421 16.20 21.82 -1.61
CA SER A 421 17.08 22.99 -1.75
C SER A 421 17.18 23.81 -0.45
N ASN A 422 16.27 23.59 0.50
CA ASN A 422 16.29 24.24 1.82
C ASN A 422 15.64 23.36 2.90
N PRO A 423 16.28 22.24 3.29
CA PRO A 423 15.65 21.25 4.18
C PRO A 423 15.24 21.84 5.53
N THR A 424 16.16 22.55 6.21
CA THR A 424 15.90 23.14 7.53
C THR A 424 14.94 24.32 7.50
N GLY A 425 14.84 25.03 6.37
CA GLY A 425 13.85 26.09 6.17
C GLY A 425 12.49 25.60 5.69
N SER A 426 12.31 24.29 5.48
CA SER A 426 11.08 23.69 4.95
C SER A 426 10.62 22.47 5.75
N LEU A 427 11.02 22.41 7.03
CA LEU A 427 10.65 21.36 7.98
C LEU A 427 9.13 21.21 8.08
N LEU A 428 8.67 19.96 8.10
CA LEU A 428 7.29 19.59 8.37
C LEU A 428 7.15 19.22 9.84
N TYR A 429 5.99 19.52 10.43
CA TYR A 429 5.69 19.04 11.77
C TYR A 429 5.49 17.53 11.73
N SER A 430 6.29 16.79 12.50
CA SER A 430 6.22 15.34 12.63
C SER A 430 6.21 14.93 14.10
N TRP A 431 5.45 13.89 14.42
CA TRP A 431 5.32 13.32 15.75
C TRP A 431 5.55 11.81 15.68
N TYR A 432 6.62 11.34 16.33
CA TYR A 432 6.97 9.93 16.39
C TYR A 432 6.06 9.22 17.40
N GLU A 433 5.22 8.30 16.92
CA GLU A 433 4.30 7.54 17.76
C GLU A 433 5.03 6.45 18.53
N GLY A 434 5.97 5.78 17.88
CA GLY A 434 6.73 4.66 18.43
C GLY A 434 6.87 3.51 17.44
N GLN A 435 7.32 2.38 17.98
CA GLN A 435 7.46 1.16 17.22
C GLN A 435 6.30 0.20 17.50
N GLU A 436 5.70 -0.33 16.43
CA GLU A 436 4.75 -1.43 16.52
C GLU A 436 5.38 -2.73 16.05
N ASN A 437 5.05 -3.84 16.71
CA ASN A 437 5.46 -5.18 16.30
C ASN A 437 4.22 -6.03 16.03
N THR A 438 4.10 -6.50 14.79
CA THR A 438 3.03 -7.40 14.36
C THR A 438 3.63 -8.61 13.67
N ASN A 439 3.39 -9.80 14.23
CA ASN A 439 3.83 -11.08 13.66
C ASN A 439 5.34 -11.15 13.35
N GLY A 440 6.17 -10.50 14.16
CA GLY A 440 7.64 -10.51 13.98
C GLY A 440 8.18 -9.45 13.02
N VAL A 441 7.31 -8.64 12.42
CA VAL A 441 7.69 -7.43 11.68
C VAL A 441 7.52 -6.22 12.58
N SER A 442 8.58 -5.42 12.69
CA SER A 442 8.59 -4.16 13.44
C SER A 442 8.54 -2.98 12.48
N CYS A 443 7.74 -1.97 12.83
CA CYS A 443 7.62 -0.71 12.08
C CYS A 443 7.73 0.49 13.01
N ASP A 444 8.54 1.47 12.62
CA ASP A 444 8.63 2.77 13.28
C ASP A 444 7.62 3.72 12.60
N ILE A 445 6.76 4.38 13.39
CA ILE A 445 5.61 5.14 12.89
C ILE A 445 5.71 6.63 13.22
N TRP A 446 5.55 7.47 12.20
CA TRP A 446 5.44 8.92 12.32
C TRP A 446 4.10 9.43 11.81
N TRP A 447 3.57 10.44 12.48
CA TRP A 447 2.51 11.30 11.96
C TRP A 447 3.13 12.60 11.43
N VAL A 448 2.86 12.95 10.17
CA VAL A 448 3.39 14.15 9.51
C VAL A 448 2.24 15.06 9.11
N ASN A 449 2.31 16.34 9.49
CA ASN A 449 1.33 17.35 9.12
C ASN A 449 1.61 17.89 7.71
N ILE A 450 0.71 17.59 6.79
CA ILE A 450 0.74 18.08 5.42
C ILE A 450 -0.22 19.26 5.28
N SER A 451 0.33 20.45 5.09
CA SER A 451 -0.42 21.72 5.08
C SER A 451 -1.35 21.84 3.87
N ASN A 452 -0.90 21.39 2.71
CA ASN A 452 -1.65 21.42 1.45
C ASN A 452 -2.17 20.01 1.15
N GLY A 453 -3.48 19.81 1.17
CA GLY A 453 -4.08 18.54 0.78
C GLY A 453 -3.61 18.08 -0.61
N ILE A 454 -3.64 16.78 -0.86
CA ILE A 454 -3.25 16.17 -2.13
C ILE A 454 -4.47 16.15 -3.06
N PRO A 455 -4.40 16.75 -4.26
CA PRO A 455 -5.49 16.68 -5.24
C PRO A 455 -5.89 15.22 -5.56
N ALA A 456 -7.11 15.04 -6.05
CA ALA A 456 -7.59 13.73 -6.49
C ALA A 456 -6.68 13.12 -7.57
N ASN A 457 -6.40 11.81 -7.49
CA ASN A 457 -5.56 11.07 -8.43
C ASN A 457 -4.19 11.73 -8.70
N SER A 458 -3.62 12.38 -7.68
CA SER A 458 -2.36 13.11 -7.77
C SER A 458 -1.41 12.63 -6.69
N ASN A 459 -0.15 13.05 -6.79
CA ASN A 459 0.82 12.88 -5.73
C ASN A 459 1.44 14.22 -5.32
N ILE A 460 2.11 14.18 -4.17
CA ILE A 460 3.10 15.18 -3.76
C ILE A 460 4.37 14.44 -3.33
N THR A 461 5.49 15.14 -3.36
CA THR A 461 6.75 14.66 -2.82
C THR A 461 7.09 15.41 -1.54
N ILE A 462 7.44 14.66 -0.50
CA ILE A 462 8.14 15.16 0.68
C ILE A 462 9.46 14.41 0.82
N TYR A 463 10.29 14.81 1.78
CA TYR A 463 11.61 14.23 1.95
C TYR A 463 11.83 13.88 3.41
N MET A 464 12.62 12.83 3.63
CA MET A 464 13.01 12.34 4.95
C MET A 464 14.53 12.27 5.03
N ASP A 465 15.09 12.82 6.11
CA ASP A 465 16.51 12.72 6.41
C ASP A 465 16.71 11.81 7.62
N ILE A 466 17.70 10.92 7.55
CA ILE A 466 18.11 10.06 8.66
C ILE A 466 19.55 10.40 9.04
N GLY A 467 19.70 11.00 10.22
CA GLY A 467 21.00 11.32 10.79
C GLY A 467 21.70 10.10 11.36
N ASN A 468 22.93 10.27 11.83
CA ASN A 468 23.63 9.23 12.58
C ASN A 468 22.79 8.76 13.78
N THR A 469 22.91 7.49 14.19
CA THR A 469 22.13 6.91 15.29
C THR A 469 22.27 7.63 16.64
N SER A 470 23.34 8.42 16.84
CA SER A 470 23.57 9.27 18.01
C SER A 470 22.94 10.67 17.93
N THR A 471 22.33 11.03 16.80
CA THR A 471 21.75 12.34 16.54
C THR A 471 20.37 12.46 17.19
N ASN A 472 20.06 13.65 17.71
CA ASN A 472 18.79 13.94 18.37
C ASN A 472 18.15 15.21 17.81
N TYR A 473 17.38 15.03 16.73
CA TYR A 473 16.62 16.07 16.06
C TYR A 473 15.44 16.58 16.88
N TYR A 474 14.94 15.84 17.87
CA TYR A 474 13.98 16.39 18.83
C TYR A 474 14.57 17.64 19.49
N SER A 475 15.80 17.56 20.00
CA SER A 475 16.44 18.73 20.63
C SER A 475 16.85 19.83 19.65
N GLN A 476 17.19 19.47 18.41
CA GLN A 476 17.71 20.40 17.42
C GLN A 476 16.63 21.16 16.67
N TYR A 477 15.48 20.53 16.42
CA TYR A 477 14.43 21.04 15.53
C TYR A 477 13.05 21.13 16.20
N TYR A 478 12.93 20.97 17.53
CA TYR A 478 11.68 21.27 18.23
C TYR A 478 11.22 22.71 17.94
N PRO A 479 9.93 22.96 17.63
CA PRO A 479 8.79 22.04 17.73
C PRO A 479 8.44 21.26 16.46
N TYR A 480 9.25 21.27 15.40
CA TYR A 480 8.95 20.54 14.16
C TYR A 480 9.08 19.03 14.32
N VAL A 481 10.10 18.57 15.04
CA VAL A 481 10.32 17.15 15.29
C VAL A 481 9.99 16.85 16.74
N GLY A 482 9.02 15.98 16.98
CA GLY A 482 8.61 15.58 18.32
C GLY A 482 8.21 14.12 18.43
N VAL A 483 7.80 13.74 19.63
CA VAL A 483 7.66 12.34 20.02
C VAL A 483 6.60 12.14 21.10
N SER A 484 5.97 10.99 21.09
CA SER A 484 4.95 10.57 22.03
C SER A 484 5.50 10.27 23.44
N TYR A 485 4.61 10.36 24.44
CA TYR A 485 4.95 9.99 25.82
C TYR A 485 5.36 8.52 25.95
N ASN A 486 4.73 7.60 25.21
CA ASN A 486 4.99 6.16 25.33
C ASN A 486 6.39 5.77 24.86
N VAL A 487 7.08 6.60 24.07
CA VAL A 487 8.47 6.34 23.64
C VAL A 487 9.48 6.82 24.69
N LEU A 488 9.31 8.02 25.27
CA LEU A 488 10.29 8.60 26.20
C LEU A 488 9.92 8.45 27.69
N GLY A 489 8.68 8.08 28.01
CA GLY A 489 8.14 8.11 29.37
C GLY A 489 7.98 9.52 29.95
N THR A 490 8.09 10.54 29.11
CA THR A 490 7.96 11.96 29.46
C THR A 490 7.38 12.70 28.26
N PHE A 491 6.78 13.87 28.51
CA PHE A 491 6.28 14.76 27.47
C PHE A 491 7.33 15.75 26.96
N ASN A 492 8.61 15.51 27.24
CA ASN A 492 9.68 16.30 26.65
C ASN A 492 9.66 16.08 25.14
N TYR A 493 9.66 17.19 24.38
CA TYR A 493 9.58 17.20 22.92
C TYR A 493 8.27 16.66 22.35
N ASP A 494 7.22 16.51 23.15
CA ASP A 494 5.88 16.21 22.63
C ASP A 494 5.31 17.45 21.91
N ASN A 495 5.14 17.33 20.59
CA ASN A 495 4.62 18.37 19.72
C ASN A 495 3.27 18.01 19.08
N GLY A 496 2.50 17.07 19.64
CA GLY A 496 1.25 16.59 19.04
C GLY A 496 0.25 17.69 18.67
N ASN A 497 0.22 18.79 19.45
CA ASN A 497 -0.58 20.00 19.17
C ASN A 497 -0.27 20.70 17.84
N TYR A 498 0.91 20.48 17.24
CA TYR A 498 1.28 21.03 15.93
C TYR A 498 1.02 20.06 14.78
N VAL A 499 0.80 18.78 15.10
CA VAL A 499 0.59 17.73 14.09
C VAL A 499 -0.89 17.46 13.89
N PHE A 500 -1.63 17.22 14.98
CA PHE A 500 -3.03 16.80 14.93
C PHE A 500 -4.01 17.96 14.94
N ASN A 501 -5.23 17.75 14.42
CA ASN A 501 -6.28 18.78 14.42
C ASN A 501 -6.80 19.06 15.84
N TYR A 502 -6.77 18.02 16.68
CA TYR A 502 -6.94 18.14 18.11
C TYR A 502 -5.90 17.25 18.77
N TYR A 503 -5.25 17.76 19.80
CA TYR A 503 -4.37 16.99 20.65
C TYR A 503 -4.53 17.47 22.07
N GLU A 504 -4.53 16.53 23.00
CA GLU A 504 -4.64 16.80 24.42
C GLU A 504 -3.62 15.98 25.17
N LYS A 505 -2.83 16.68 25.98
CA LYS A 505 -1.92 16.08 26.94
C LYS A 505 -2.61 16.07 28.30
N TRP A 506 -2.78 14.89 28.86
CA TRP A 506 -3.53 14.70 30.11
C TRP A 506 -2.65 14.80 31.37
N GLY A 507 -1.37 15.13 31.25
CA GLY A 507 -0.46 15.37 32.38
C GLY A 507 -0.29 16.84 32.73
N ASN A 508 -0.08 17.16 34.01
CA ASN A 508 0.05 18.51 34.57
C ASN A 508 -1.23 19.36 34.46
N LEU A 509 -2.38 18.72 34.39
CA LEU A 509 -3.67 19.39 34.45
C LEU A 509 -4.06 19.69 35.91
N SER A 510 -4.89 20.71 36.11
CA SER A 510 -5.52 21.03 37.41
C SER A 510 -7.05 20.96 37.36
N SER A 511 -7.59 20.83 36.14
CA SER A 511 -9.01 20.71 35.82
C SER A 511 -9.12 20.04 34.44
N LEU A 512 -10.33 19.61 34.06
CA LEU A 512 -10.55 19.06 32.72
C LEU A 512 -10.27 20.14 31.65
N PRO A 513 -9.69 19.77 30.50
CA PRO A 513 -9.49 20.71 29.40
C PRO A 513 -10.83 21.24 28.88
N VAL A 514 -10.80 22.45 28.32
CA VAL A 514 -12.02 23.12 27.83
C VAL A 514 -12.74 22.24 26.79
N GLY A 515 -14.04 22.06 26.98
CA GLY A 515 -14.87 21.22 26.13
C GLY A 515 -15.04 19.79 26.65
N TRP A 516 -14.15 19.30 27.51
CA TRP A 516 -14.36 18.02 28.18
C TRP A 516 -15.29 18.16 29.39
N ASN A 517 -16.18 17.19 29.51
CA ASN A 517 -17.20 17.10 30.55
C ASN A 517 -17.17 15.70 31.18
N ASN A 518 -17.52 15.62 32.46
CA ASN A 518 -17.70 14.35 33.14
C ASN A 518 -19.09 13.78 32.87
N LEU A 519 -19.19 12.46 32.71
CA LEU A 519 -20.43 11.72 32.95
C LEU A 519 -20.61 11.44 34.45
N ASP A 520 -21.86 11.19 34.86
CA ASP A 520 -22.18 10.84 36.24
C ASP A 520 -21.39 9.62 36.74
N SER A 521 -21.09 9.59 38.05
CA SER A 521 -20.38 8.48 38.73
C SER A 521 -18.89 8.28 38.38
N VAL A 522 -18.18 9.34 37.96
CA VAL A 522 -16.71 9.36 37.81
C VAL A 522 -16.05 10.33 38.81
N SER A 523 -14.97 9.87 39.43
CA SER A 523 -14.00 10.73 40.10
C SER A 523 -12.81 10.98 39.17
N VAL A 524 -12.42 12.23 39.01
CA VAL A 524 -11.26 12.65 38.21
C VAL A 524 -10.16 13.13 39.13
N SER A 525 -8.93 12.66 38.91
CA SER A 525 -7.74 13.17 39.58
C SER A 525 -6.64 13.45 38.57
N PHE A 526 -5.84 14.48 38.85
CA PHE A 526 -4.82 14.95 37.92
C PHE A 526 -3.43 14.62 38.47
N SER A 527 -2.56 14.11 37.60
CA SER A 527 -1.18 13.75 37.90
C SER A 527 -0.22 14.49 36.97
N GLN A 528 1.08 14.39 37.25
CA GLN A 528 2.13 14.97 36.41
C GLN A 528 2.12 14.39 34.99
N ASN A 529 1.80 13.10 34.86
CA ASN A 529 1.93 12.38 33.58
C ASN A 529 0.60 11.95 32.96
N TYR A 530 -0.49 11.98 33.71
CA TYR A 530 -1.80 11.49 33.24
C TYR A 530 -2.94 12.12 34.03
N THR A 531 -4.16 11.95 33.52
CA THR A 531 -5.39 12.18 34.27
C THR A 531 -6.03 10.82 34.54
N SER A 532 -6.39 10.58 35.80
CA SER A 532 -6.98 9.33 36.26
C SER A 532 -8.47 9.47 36.47
N PHE A 533 -9.20 8.45 36.03
CA PHE A 533 -10.64 8.36 36.09
C PHE A 533 -11.01 7.11 36.84
N VAL A 534 -11.76 7.27 37.93
CA VAL A 534 -12.13 6.17 38.82
C VAL A 534 -13.66 6.08 38.89
N GLN A 535 -14.18 4.87 38.70
CA GLN A 535 -15.60 4.59 38.89
C GLN A 535 -15.98 4.71 40.37
N THR A 536 -16.96 5.57 40.68
CA THR A 536 -17.40 5.81 42.07
C THR A 536 -18.70 5.11 42.46
N SER A 537 -19.45 4.53 41.51
CA SER A 537 -20.68 3.78 41.79
C SER A 537 -20.78 2.48 40.98
N SER A 538 -21.40 1.44 41.56
CA SER A 538 -21.60 0.12 40.93
C SER A 538 -22.86 0.03 40.05
N ASN A 539 -23.49 1.16 39.72
CA ASN A 539 -24.69 1.13 38.91
C ASN A 539 -24.31 0.89 37.45
N ASN A 540 -25.11 0.09 36.72
CA ASN A 540 -24.96 -0.33 35.31
C ASN A 540 -25.01 0.84 34.28
N TYR A 541 -24.50 2.02 34.61
CA TYR A 541 -24.57 3.22 33.79
C TYR A 541 -23.22 3.60 33.16
N TRP A 542 -23.34 4.41 32.11
CA TRP A 542 -22.22 5.01 31.40
C TRP A 542 -21.50 6.04 32.31
N TYR A 543 -20.17 5.94 32.47
CA TYR A 543 -19.27 6.70 33.34
C TYR A 543 -17.95 6.96 32.59
N GLY A 544 -17.58 8.22 32.41
CA GLY A 544 -16.48 8.57 31.53
C GLY A 544 -16.30 10.05 31.35
N LEU A 545 -15.46 10.42 30.39
CA LEU A 545 -15.40 11.78 29.88
C LEU A 545 -16.13 11.89 28.55
N TYR A 546 -16.61 13.09 28.24
CA TYR A 546 -17.11 13.38 26.90
C TYR A 546 -16.75 14.78 26.43
N TYR A 547 -16.57 14.96 25.13
CA TYR A 547 -16.33 16.26 24.51
C TYR A 547 -17.35 16.48 23.38
N PRO A 548 -18.32 17.39 23.50
CA PRO A 548 -19.32 17.61 22.46
C PRO A 548 -18.70 18.35 21.27
N LEU A 549 -18.82 17.79 20.07
CA LEU A 549 -18.37 18.36 18.79
C LEU A 549 -19.32 19.45 18.24
N SER A 550 -20.37 19.83 18.99
CA SER A 550 -21.26 20.94 18.65
C SER A 550 -20.56 22.28 18.44
N ASN A 551 -19.31 22.42 18.91
CA ASN A 551 -18.52 23.66 18.90
C ASN A 551 -17.22 23.58 18.08
N SER A 552 -17.04 22.58 17.21
CA SER A 552 -15.77 22.37 16.49
C SER A 552 -15.93 22.37 14.96
N ASN A 553 -14.91 22.83 14.25
CA ASN A 553 -14.78 22.74 12.77
C ASN A 553 -14.64 21.29 12.24
N LEU A 554 -14.91 20.28 13.09
CA LEU A 554 -14.72 18.85 12.82
C LEU A 554 -16.03 18.14 12.44
N GLN A 555 -17.15 18.86 12.36
CA GLN A 555 -18.41 18.31 11.86
C GLN A 555 -18.28 17.90 10.38
N ASN A 556 -18.88 16.75 10.02
CA ASN A 556 -18.99 16.22 8.65
C ASN A 556 -17.69 15.74 7.97
N ARG A 557 -16.67 15.32 8.74
CA ARG A 557 -15.47 14.68 8.20
C ARG A 557 -15.23 13.35 8.90
N PRO A 558 -14.69 12.33 8.22
CA PRO A 558 -14.21 11.17 8.94
C PRO A 558 -12.97 11.53 9.76
N LEU A 559 -12.99 11.11 11.01
CA LEU A 559 -11.95 11.42 11.99
C LEU A 559 -11.36 10.13 12.51
N LEU A 560 -10.06 10.19 12.81
CA LEU A 560 -9.31 9.16 13.48
C LEU A 560 -8.94 9.65 14.88
N LEU A 561 -9.48 9.01 15.92
CA LEU A 561 -9.06 9.24 17.30
C LEU A 561 -7.96 8.26 17.67
N LEU A 562 -6.84 8.78 18.19
CA LEU A 562 -5.78 8.01 18.82
C LEU A 562 -5.73 8.34 20.31
N SER A 563 -5.45 7.36 21.16
CA SER A 563 -5.24 7.59 22.59
C SER A 563 -4.33 6.57 23.21
N TYR A 564 -3.45 7.03 24.11
CA TYR A 564 -2.65 6.16 24.97
C TYR A 564 -3.14 6.23 26.41
N TYR A 565 -3.46 5.05 26.96
CA TYR A 565 -3.95 4.93 28.32
C TYR A 565 -3.46 3.65 28.99
N TYR A 566 -3.44 3.69 30.32
CA TYR A 566 -3.30 2.51 31.16
C TYR A 566 -4.66 2.17 31.77
N SER A 567 -5.10 0.92 31.64
CA SER A 567 -6.36 0.48 32.23
C SER A 567 -6.11 -0.55 33.34
N TYR A 568 -6.90 -0.49 34.40
CA TYR A 568 -6.95 -1.49 35.46
C TYR A 568 -8.40 -1.95 35.66
N PRO A 569 -8.85 -2.99 34.91
CA PRO A 569 -10.19 -3.54 35.09
C PRO A 569 -10.27 -4.27 36.44
N ASN A 570 -11.21 -3.88 37.30
CA ASN A 570 -11.52 -4.60 38.53
C ASN A 570 -12.82 -5.41 38.33
N GLY A 571 -12.79 -6.40 37.43
CA GLY A 571 -13.99 -7.14 37.00
C GLY A 571 -14.09 -7.31 35.48
N ASN A 572 -15.31 -7.41 34.94
CA ASN A 572 -15.54 -7.55 33.50
C ASN A 572 -15.12 -6.30 32.71
N THR A 573 -14.72 -6.56 31.46
CA THR A 573 -14.39 -5.68 30.33
C THR A 573 -14.48 -4.17 30.52
N ASN A 574 -13.35 -3.48 30.40
CA ASN A 574 -13.34 -2.05 30.08
C ASN A 574 -13.68 -1.87 28.60
N TYR A 575 -14.44 -0.84 28.25
CA TYR A 575 -14.79 -0.52 26.87
C TYR A 575 -14.62 0.96 26.60
N PHE A 576 -13.58 1.27 25.84
CA PHE A 576 -13.38 2.59 25.24
C PHE A 576 -14.34 2.76 24.05
N GLY A 577 -15.18 3.79 24.06
CA GLY A 577 -16.10 4.06 22.95
C GLY A 577 -16.47 5.53 22.84
N ILE A 578 -16.42 6.07 21.62
CA ILE A 578 -16.93 7.39 21.21
C ILE A 578 -18.39 7.24 20.78
N THR A 579 -19.26 8.18 21.14
CA THR A 579 -20.68 8.16 20.70
C THR A 579 -21.13 9.52 20.19
N SER A 580 -22.01 9.51 19.19
CA SER A 580 -22.70 10.70 18.70
C SER A 580 -24.12 10.78 19.30
N GLN A 581 -24.32 11.50 20.41
CA GLN A 581 -25.58 12.19 20.75
C GLN A 581 -25.51 12.92 22.11
N THR A 582 -26.41 13.89 22.29
CA THR A 582 -26.73 14.53 23.57
C THR A 582 -27.09 13.50 24.64
N PRO A 583 -26.53 13.58 25.87
CA PRO A 583 -26.84 12.63 26.94
C PRO A 583 -28.27 12.88 27.45
N VAL A 584 -29.26 12.25 26.83
CA VAL A 584 -30.60 12.09 27.38
C VAL A 584 -30.82 10.59 27.59
N VAL A 585 -31.18 10.24 28.82
CA VAL A 585 -31.19 8.90 29.44
C VAL A 585 -32.27 7.97 28.87
N SER A 586 -32.56 8.01 27.56
CA SER A 586 -33.64 7.22 26.95
C SER A 586 -33.20 6.47 25.70
N ASN A 587 -32.79 5.21 25.90
CA ASN A 587 -33.05 4.03 25.06
C ASN A 587 -33.28 4.22 23.53
N THR A 588 -32.43 4.99 22.85
CA THR A 588 -32.41 5.09 21.39
C THR A 588 -30.99 4.92 20.84
N ASN A 589 -30.91 4.27 19.67
CA ASN A 589 -29.77 3.60 19.04
C ASN A 589 -28.39 4.25 19.23
N TYR A 590 -27.46 3.49 19.83
CA TYR A 590 -26.06 3.87 20.03
C TYR A 590 -25.17 3.26 18.93
N TYR A 591 -24.34 4.08 18.28
CA TYR A 591 -23.17 3.58 17.54
C TYR A 591 -21.96 3.62 18.48
N THR A 592 -21.87 2.65 19.38
CA THR A 592 -20.73 2.52 20.31
C THR A 592 -19.77 1.47 19.77
N TYR A 593 -18.54 1.88 19.45
CA TYR A 593 -17.46 0.92 19.22
C TYR A 593 -16.89 0.46 20.57
N TYR A 594 -16.67 -0.84 20.68
CA TYR A 594 -16.36 -1.53 21.92
C TYR A 594 -14.97 -2.16 21.83
N VAL A 595 -13.97 -1.58 22.49
CA VAL A 595 -12.68 -2.27 22.70
C VAL A 595 -12.75 -3.01 24.03
N THR A 596 -13.00 -4.32 24.01
CA THR A 596 -13.05 -5.16 25.21
C THR A 596 -11.64 -5.40 25.78
N GLN A 597 -11.42 -5.07 27.05
CA GLN A 597 -10.16 -5.37 27.75
C GLN A 597 -10.37 -6.19 29.03
N THR A 598 -9.67 -7.33 29.13
CA THR A 598 -9.81 -8.28 30.26
C THR A 598 -8.60 -8.31 31.19
N SER A 599 -7.58 -7.50 30.95
CA SER A 599 -6.34 -7.48 31.75
C SER A 599 -5.85 -6.05 31.99
N PRO A 600 -5.15 -5.78 33.11
CA PRO A 600 -4.42 -4.53 33.27
C PRO A 600 -3.32 -4.38 32.23
N GLY A 601 -3.10 -3.17 31.72
CA GLY A 601 -2.06 -2.93 30.72
C GLY A 601 -2.07 -1.52 30.13
N TYR A 602 -1.04 -1.24 29.34
CA TYR A 602 -0.98 -0.06 28.48
C TYR A 602 -1.58 -0.38 27.12
N TYR A 603 -2.36 0.55 26.59
CA TYR A 603 -3.09 0.37 25.35
C TYR A 603 -3.02 1.63 24.51
N ASN A 604 -2.83 1.43 23.20
CA ASN A 604 -3.20 2.39 22.18
C ASN A 604 -4.59 2.03 21.66
N SER A 605 -5.49 3.00 21.57
CA SER A 605 -6.76 2.82 20.86
C SER A 605 -6.79 3.71 19.62
N LEU A 606 -7.40 3.17 18.58
CA LEU A 606 -7.61 3.83 17.31
C LEU A 606 -9.09 3.68 16.94
N LEU A 607 -9.78 4.79 16.70
CA LEU A 607 -11.20 4.78 16.35
C LEU A 607 -11.52 5.69 15.17
N TYR A 608 -12.22 5.12 14.19
CA TYR A 608 -12.76 5.84 13.05
C TYR A 608 -14.22 6.26 13.30
N VAL A 609 -14.50 7.54 13.09
CA VAL A 609 -15.87 8.09 13.21
C VAL A 609 -16.32 8.54 11.83
N SER A 610 -17.29 7.85 11.22
CA SER A 610 -17.96 8.32 10.00
C SER A 610 -19.20 9.13 10.36
N SER A 611 -19.42 10.27 9.69
CA SER A 611 -20.56 11.13 9.96
C SER A 611 -21.87 10.45 9.54
N GLY A 612 -22.74 10.15 10.50
CA GLY A 612 -24.16 9.87 10.25
C GLY A 612 -24.91 11.13 9.78
N THR A 613 -26.13 10.93 9.28
CA THR A 613 -27.00 11.98 8.71
C THR A 613 -27.12 13.22 9.62
N ALA A 614 -27.17 14.39 8.99
CA ALA A 614 -27.00 15.78 9.47
C ALA A 614 -27.81 16.30 10.69
N THR A 615 -28.30 15.47 11.60
CA THR A 615 -29.06 15.90 12.79
C THR A 615 -28.44 15.53 14.13
N ASP A 616 -27.41 14.67 14.16
CA ASP A 616 -26.81 14.21 15.41
C ASP A 616 -25.67 15.11 15.88
N THR A 617 -25.78 15.59 17.11
CA THR A 617 -24.72 16.35 17.77
C THR A 617 -23.61 15.37 18.16
N ILE A 618 -22.55 15.32 17.37
CA ILE A 618 -21.43 14.40 17.56
C ILE A 618 -20.71 14.75 18.88
N GLY A 619 -20.18 13.79 19.62
CA GLY A 619 -19.31 14.03 20.78
C GLY A 619 -18.24 12.96 20.89
N TYR A 620 -17.11 13.26 21.52
CA TYR A 620 -16.15 12.26 22.00
C TYR A 620 -16.68 11.69 23.30
N LEU A 621 -16.51 10.39 23.53
CA LEU A 621 -16.78 9.75 24.81
C LEU A 621 -15.58 8.85 25.13
N VAL A 622 -15.13 8.85 26.37
CA VAL A 622 -14.16 7.92 26.93
C VAL A 622 -14.88 7.22 28.07
N TYR A 623 -15.43 6.04 27.80
CA TYR A 623 -16.22 5.25 28.74
C TYR A 623 -15.47 3.99 29.21
N VAL A 624 -15.97 3.36 30.27
CA VAL A 624 -15.64 2.01 30.74
C VAL A 624 -16.90 1.40 31.37
N PRO A 625 -17.45 0.24 30.97
CA PRO A 625 -18.49 -0.46 31.73
C PRO A 625 -17.83 -1.44 32.71
N GLY A 626 -17.49 -0.92 33.88
CA GLY A 626 -17.28 -1.76 35.04
C GLY A 626 -18.60 -1.98 35.78
N SER A 627 -18.95 -3.22 36.09
CA SER A 627 -20.03 -3.56 37.03
C SER A 627 -19.59 -3.47 38.50
N ILE A 628 -18.36 -3.00 38.78
CA ILE A 628 -17.73 -3.04 40.11
C ILE A 628 -16.93 -1.76 40.38
N THR A 629 -17.23 -1.13 41.52
CA THR A 629 -16.54 0.06 42.06
C THR A 629 -15.03 -0.16 42.16
N GLY A 630 -14.23 0.84 41.74
CA GLY A 630 -12.77 0.82 41.87
C GLY A 630 -11.98 0.45 40.61
N SER A 631 -12.65 0.22 39.47
CA SER A 631 -11.98 0.22 38.17
C SER A 631 -11.48 1.63 37.84
N TYR A 632 -10.28 1.74 37.26
CA TYR A 632 -9.72 3.03 36.85
C TYR A 632 -8.95 2.95 35.54
N PHE A 633 -8.85 4.10 34.87
CA PHE A 633 -7.93 4.29 33.74
C PHE A 633 -7.17 5.60 33.88
N ASN A 634 -5.93 5.58 33.40
CA ASN A 634 -5.03 6.73 33.34
C ASN A 634 -4.83 7.11 31.88
N LEU A 635 -5.33 8.27 31.47
CA LEU A 635 -5.19 8.79 30.12
C LEU A 635 -3.95 9.67 30.06
N TYR A 636 -3.08 9.45 29.07
CA TYR A 636 -1.80 10.19 28.93
C TYR A 636 -1.89 11.24 27.83
N TRP A 637 -2.33 10.83 26.63
CA TRP A 637 -2.57 11.74 25.51
C TRP A 637 -3.74 11.25 24.66
N THR A 638 -4.39 12.18 23.97
CA THR A 638 -5.46 11.93 23.00
C THR A 638 -5.22 12.81 21.77
N ALA A 639 -5.34 12.24 20.58
CA ALA A 639 -5.11 12.93 19.31
C ALA A 639 -6.25 12.67 18.33
N VAL A 640 -6.59 13.66 17.49
CA VAL A 640 -7.57 13.52 16.41
C VAL A 640 -6.94 13.93 15.08
N ALA A 641 -6.83 12.97 14.17
CA ALA A 641 -6.42 13.20 12.79
C ALA A 641 -7.64 13.27 11.85
N SER A 642 -7.52 14.07 10.79
CA SER A 642 -8.50 14.11 9.70
C SER A 642 -8.20 12.98 8.75
N TYR A 643 -9.21 12.16 8.46
CA TYR A 643 -9.11 11.08 7.48
C TYR A 643 -9.77 11.51 6.16
N PRO A 644 -9.36 10.98 4.99
CA PRO A 644 -10.08 11.27 3.76
C PRO A 644 -11.53 10.75 3.79
N PRO A 645 -12.50 11.42 3.12
CA PRO A 645 -13.94 11.16 3.24
C PRO A 645 -14.39 9.71 3.01
N ASN A 646 -13.60 8.91 2.31
CA ASN A 646 -13.87 7.51 1.98
C ASN A 646 -13.10 6.50 2.86
N GLY A 647 -12.36 6.94 3.87
CA GLY A 647 -11.65 6.01 4.76
C GLY A 647 -10.38 5.39 4.18
N VAL A 648 -9.77 5.98 3.15
CA VAL A 648 -8.48 5.52 2.58
C VAL A 648 -7.40 6.58 2.82
N MET A 649 -6.19 6.20 3.21
CA MET A 649 -5.04 7.14 3.32
C MET A 649 -4.25 7.18 2.01
N PRO A 650 -3.58 8.31 1.68
CA PRO A 650 -2.64 8.35 0.57
C PRO A 650 -1.50 7.34 0.74
N GLU A 651 -1.16 6.59 -0.30
CA GLU A 651 -0.06 5.60 -0.28
C GLU A 651 1.31 6.31 -0.26
N VAL A 652 2.31 5.71 0.41
CA VAL A 652 3.69 6.23 0.48
C VAL A 652 4.61 5.31 -0.32
N PHE A 653 5.45 5.91 -1.17
CA PHE A 653 6.54 5.22 -1.86
C PHE A 653 7.86 5.92 -1.58
N ILE A 654 8.96 5.16 -1.49
CA ILE A 654 10.33 5.70 -1.40
C ILE A 654 11.04 5.51 -2.74
N GLN A 655 11.74 6.54 -3.20
CA GLN A 655 12.68 6.45 -4.33
C GLN A 655 14.13 6.54 -3.88
#